data_AF-A0A9E1E8U8-F1
#
_entry.id   AF-A0A9E1E8U8-F1
#
_cell.length_a   1.000
_cell.length_b   1.000
_cell.length_c   1.000
_cell.angle_alpha   90.00
_cell.angle_beta   90.00
_cell.angle_gamma   90.00
#
_symmetry.space_group_name_H-M   'P 1'
#
loop_
_entity.id
_entity.type
_entity.pdbx_description
1 polymer ?
#
loop_
_entity_poly.entity_id
_entity_poly.type
_entity_poly.pdbx_seq_one_letter_code
_entity_poly.pdbx_strand_id
1 'polypeptide(L)'
;MKVLVTGLCTLHWGRLEFGNIGNYYIIEPLFRELHRVFPEAEILTTFQMTEEFKKRERVTVLPMSLYYEWKETDLKEAEEEWKTAEELVADAACKKSTPYIDVVRQCEMVINVSGDMWGDNAEHVGHARFLVDLFKMRTAQLLGKKTILFAGTPGPFSDEETVGFAKEVYRGFDLVVNREPTSTANMEKWGFVNAHVKDFACPAFLYTPRLNEEQKKTFCATIQSICGDEKMKCTAEAKNVIGFTIGGFNMPVGPYDMWPRDDSQYEVFAEVIEHMICDLQAKVVLISHTNGFHLPPEFELINGRDYPILCQLREVVLKRGKVKCEEDLICLPGPYLPAVTKSLIGQFDMMVTGRVHASVAAVSQCIPTVFMTYEQSFIPSTKMYGFADLSGVGEFVCEPGQKEKMIQVIDRCYNQLPEIRERLKRTIPKVKEKAKLAFDEMKKIAEEKEEIHLLSTSLMVTEKCSLKCRLCLSYVPYYSQPEVLSLEKAKTLLKKYFSLADTVDKFSITGGEPLTNTEITPIVEEIYRYKRQITGKVIFITNGTIGLPEELIQIWKKHPEKTKIIINDYGNGLSGKAEENYKRLCEEGLGEQTLLYTEENRYGWIDCRAHEQIHFTEEAIVKQARSCVFHREKKFVIGRGELHTCTRSFYRMLKGIIPRVETEVIDLCKDGPELEEREKLREMIRAKCTTSCAFCTGLTDHVKKYPAAEQMK
;
A
#
# COMPACT_ATOMS: atom_id res chain seq x y z
N MET A 1 -14.64 -3.04 2.27
CA MET A 1 -13.38 -2.33 2.05
C MET A 1 -13.67 -0.83 1.99
N LYS A 2 -13.00 -0.05 2.82
CA LYS A 2 -12.92 1.41 2.81
C LYS A 2 -11.53 1.84 2.35
N VAL A 3 -11.48 2.73 1.36
CA VAL A 3 -10.23 3.29 0.83
C VAL A 3 -10.22 4.80 1.07
N LEU A 4 -9.17 5.30 1.72
CA LEU A 4 -8.96 6.74 1.87
C LEU A 4 -8.06 7.25 0.75
N VAL A 5 -8.57 8.16 -0.08
CA VAL A 5 -7.81 8.87 -1.11
C VAL A 5 -7.54 10.30 -0.63
N THR A 6 -6.30 10.59 -0.25
CA THR A 6 -5.87 11.85 0.35
C THR A 6 -4.51 12.29 -0.22
N GLY A 7 -3.83 13.27 0.38
CA GLY A 7 -2.54 13.77 -0.10
C GLY A 7 -2.53 15.27 -0.33
N LEU A 8 -1.42 15.79 -0.86
CA LEU A 8 -1.20 17.23 -1.08
C LEU A 8 -2.15 17.86 -2.12
N CYS A 9 -2.87 17.03 -2.89
CA CYS A 9 -4.00 17.46 -3.73
C CYS A 9 -5.27 17.82 -2.93
N THR A 10 -5.24 17.73 -1.60
CA THR A 10 -6.28 18.27 -0.71
C THR A 10 -6.26 19.80 -0.78
N LEU A 11 -7.17 20.36 -1.57
CA LEU A 11 -7.25 21.80 -1.88
C LEU A 11 -8.65 22.32 -1.60
N HIS A 12 -8.79 23.66 -1.52
CA HIS A 12 -10.09 24.33 -1.39
C HIS A 12 -11.11 23.83 -2.41
N TRP A 13 -12.38 23.94 -2.04
CA TRP A 13 -13.51 23.49 -2.82
C TRP A 13 -13.44 23.92 -4.29
N GLY A 14 -13.66 22.96 -5.18
CA GLY A 14 -13.69 23.19 -6.62
C GLY A 14 -12.31 23.39 -7.27
N ARG A 15 -11.20 23.46 -6.52
CA ARG A 15 -9.87 23.70 -7.11
C ARG A 15 -9.40 22.59 -8.04
N LEU A 16 -9.67 21.33 -7.69
CA LEU A 16 -9.34 20.19 -8.55
C LEU A 16 -10.29 20.06 -9.75
N GLU A 17 -11.57 20.42 -9.60
CA GLU A 17 -12.56 20.31 -10.68
C GLU A 17 -12.45 21.43 -11.71
N PHE A 18 -12.31 22.66 -11.23
CA PHE A 18 -12.45 23.85 -12.04
C PHE A 18 -11.10 24.50 -12.34
N GLY A 19 -10.20 24.58 -11.34
CA GLY A 19 -8.97 25.39 -11.44
C GLY A 19 -7.83 24.73 -12.20
N ASN A 20 -7.44 23.51 -11.80
CA ASN A 20 -6.33 22.80 -12.42
C ASN A 20 -6.82 21.70 -13.36
N ILE A 21 -6.94 22.04 -14.64
CA ILE A 21 -7.39 21.14 -15.71
C ILE A 21 -6.58 19.83 -15.74
N GLY A 22 -5.26 19.94 -15.56
CA GLY A 22 -4.38 18.78 -15.57
C GLY A 22 -4.61 17.82 -14.39
N ASN A 23 -4.82 18.37 -13.19
CA ASN A 23 -5.17 17.54 -12.03
C ASN A 23 -6.52 16.84 -12.24
N TYR A 24 -7.52 17.52 -12.80
CA TYR A 24 -8.81 16.90 -13.08
C TYR A 24 -8.69 15.67 -14.00
N TYR A 25 -7.82 15.73 -15.00
CA TYR A 25 -7.54 14.59 -15.88
C TYR A 25 -6.98 13.38 -15.12
N ILE A 26 -6.34 13.58 -13.96
CA ILE A 26 -5.89 12.48 -13.10
C ILE A 26 -7.02 12.01 -12.17
N ILE A 27 -7.70 12.95 -11.52
CA ILE A 27 -8.64 12.68 -10.43
C ILE A 27 -9.90 11.94 -10.91
N GLU A 28 -10.48 12.30 -12.06
CA GLU A 28 -11.66 11.59 -12.54
C GLU A 28 -11.36 10.12 -12.89
N PRO A 29 -10.31 9.79 -13.68
CA PRO A 29 -9.95 8.40 -13.92
C PRO A 29 -9.51 7.65 -12.66
N LEU A 30 -8.84 8.32 -11.71
CA LEU A 30 -8.45 7.71 -10.43
C LEU A 30 -9.64 7.05 -9.73
N PHE A 31 -10.73 7.79 -9.51
CA PHE A 31 -11.89 7.23 -8.81
C PHE A 31 -12.62 6.16 -9.63
N ARG A 32 -12.71 6.33 -10.95
CA ARG A 32 -13.35 5.32 -11.82
C ARG A 32 -12.57 4.01 -11.88
N GLU A 33 -11.25 4.08 -11.98
CA GLU A 33 -10.40 2.89 -12.01
C GLU A 33 -10.31 2.23 -10.63
N LEU A 34 -10.37 2.98 -9.53
CA LEU A 34 -10.53 2.41 -8.20
C LEU A 34 -11.83 1.63 -8.06
N HIS A 35 -12.97 2.16 -8.52
CA HIS A 35 -14.22 1.40 -8.54
C HIS A 35 -14.18 0.22 -9.52
N ARG A 36 -13.37 0.28 -10.60
CA ARG A 36 -13.17 -0.88 -11.48
C ARG A 36 -12.49 -2.03 -10.74
N VAL A 37 -11.43 -1.74 -9.98
CA VAL A 37 -10.67 -2.78 -9.27
C VAL A 37 -11.29 -3.16 -7.91
N PHE A 38 -12.06 -2.25 -7.30
CA PHE A 38 -12.79 -2.42 -6.04
C PHE A 38 -14.28 -2.00 -6.17
N PRO A 39 -15.14 -2.81 -6.83
CA PRO A 39 -16.52 -2.41 -7.17
C PRO A 39 -17.42 -2.06 -5.98
N GLU A 40 -17.19 -2.72 -4.84
CA GLU A 40 -17.98 -2.56 -3.61
C GLU A 40 -17.23 -1.72 -2.55
N ALA A 41 -16.12 -1.07 -2.91
CA ALA A 41 -15.41 -0.25 -1.96
C ALA A 41 -16.14 1.07 -1.68
N GLU A 42 -16.16 1.45 -0.40
CA GLU A 42 -16.48 2.82 0.00
C GLU A 42 -15.21 3.66 -0.13
N ILE A 43 -15.22 4.63 -1.05
CA ILE A 43 -14.07 5.50 -1.28
C ILE A 43 -14.30 6.83 -0.55
N LEU A 44 -13.45 7.09 0.43
CA LEU A 44 -13.39 8.34 1.18
C LEU A 44 -12.32 9.25 0.55
N THR A 45 -12.53 10.56 0.54
CA THR A 45 -11.50 11.49 0.08
C THR A 45 -11.53 12.82 0.81
N THR A 46 -10.36 13.42 1.01
CA THR A 46 -10.23 14.80 1.52
C THR A 46 -10.26 15.84 0.40
N PHE A 47 -10.38 15.42 -0.86
CA PHE A 47 -10.49 16.33 -1.99
C PHE A 47 -11.85 17.01 -1.99
N GLN A 48 -11.86 18.35 -1.98
CA GLN A 48 -13.08 19.13 -1.85
C GLN A 48 -13.79 19.27 -3.20
N MET A 49 -14.64 18.29 -3.50
CA MET A 49 -15.37 18.10 -4.76
C MET A 49 -16.83 18.57 -4.66
N THR A 50 -17.46 18.85 -5.80
CA THR A 50 -18.88 19.25 -5.91
C THR A 50 -19.81 18.09 -5.56
N GLU A 51 -21.04 18.39 -5.15
CA GLU A 51 -22.07 17.37 -4.91
C GLU A 51 -22.37 16.52 -6.16
N GLU A 52 -22.29 17.13 -7.34
CA GLU A 52 -22.43 16.41 -8.61
C GLU A 52 -21.32 15.36 -8.77
N PHE A 53 -20.06 15.75 -8.53
CA PHE A 53 -18.93 14.82 -8.61
C PHE A 53 -19.04 13.70 -7.59
N LYS A 54 -19.38 14.02 -6.33
CA LYS A 54 -19.59 13.02 -5.25
C LYS A 54 -20.58 11.95 -5.67
N LYS A 55 -21.74 12.36 -6.19
CA LYS A 55 -22.81 11.46 -6.65
C LYS A 55 -22.38 10.65 -7.88
N ARG A 56 -21.75 11.31 -8.86
CA ARG A 56 -21.37 10.68 -10.14
C ARG A 56 -20.27 9.63 -9.97
N GLU A 57 -19.25 9.92 -9.18
CA GLU A 57 -18.09 9.04 -8.99
C GLU A 57 -18.20 8.16 -7.73
N ARG A 58 -19.34 8.20 -7.01
CA ARG A 58 -19.60 7.42 -5.79
C ARG A 58 -18.49 7.58 -4.75
N VAL A 59 -18.19 8.82 -4.36
CA VAL A 59 -17.16 9.14 -3.35
C VAL A 59 -17.75 9.94 -2.19
N THR A 60 -17.25 9.67 -0.99
CA THR A 60 -17.58 10.43 0.22
C THR A 60 -16.48 11.45 0.50
N VAL A 61 -16.82 12.73 0.43
CA VAL A 61 -15.86 13.81 0.74
C VAL A 61 -15.87 14.09 2.23
N LEU A 62 -14.69 14.00 2.83
CA LEU A 62 -14.43 14.32 4.23
C LEU A 62 -13.98 15.79 4.38
N PRO A 63 -14.07 16.36 5.59
CA PRO A 63 -13.57 17.70 5.86
C PRO A 63 -12.09 17.84 5.53
N MET A 64 -11.73 18.96 4.91
CA MET A 64 -10.35 19.28 4.56
C MET A 64 -9.44 19.40 5.80
N SER A 65 -10.01 19.80 6.94
CA SER A 65 -9.36 19.85 8.26
C SER A 65 -8.80 18.52 8.75
N LEU A 66 -9.24 17.38 8.21
CA LEU A 66 -8.63 16.09 8.52
C LEU A 66 -7.21 15.95 7.97
N TYR A 67 -6.81 16.82 7.04
CA TYR A 67 -5.52 16.72 6.36
C TYR A 67 -4.74 18.04 6.37
N TYR A 68 -5.26 19.11 5.76
CA TYR A 68 -4.61 20.43 5.75
C TYR A 68 -5.60 21.55 5.37
N GLU A 69 -5.81 22.55 6.23
CA GLU A 69 -6.78 23.65 6.01
C GLU A 69 -6.15 25.06 6.03
N TRP A 70 -4.83 25.17 5.86
CA TRP A 70 -4.08 26.43 5.98
C TRP A 70 -4.23 27.10 7.36
N LYS A 71 -4.38 26.28 8.40
CA LYS A 71 -4.37 26.72 9.79
C LYS A 71 -2.95 26.72 10.31
N GLU A 72 -2.64 27.66 11.19
CA GLU A 72 -1.37 27.67 11.92
C GLU A 72 -1.17 26.38 12.75
N THR A 73 -2.26 25.68 13.08
CA THR A 73 -2.25 24.44 13.87
C THR A 73 -2.05 23.16 13.06
N ASP A 74 -2.16 23.19 11.71
CA ASP A 74 -2.15 21.98 10.87
C ASP A 74 -0.90 21.11 11.12
N LEU A 75 0.28 21.74 11.24
CA LEU A 75 1.54 21.03 11.51
C LEU A 75 1.52 20.33 12.87
N LYS A 76 1.08 21.06 13.90
CA LYS A 76 1.04 20.54 15.28
C LYS A 76 0.02 19.41 15.41
N GLU A 77 -1.13 19.55 14.75
CA GLU A 77 -2.17 18.51 14.73
C GLU A 77 -1.65 17.24 14.05
N ALA A 78 -0.99 17.35 12.89
CA ALA A 78 -0.38 16.21 12.21
C ALA A 78 0.73 15.54 13.05
N GLU A 79 1.56 16.34 13.73
CA GLU A 79 2.59 15.82 14.63
C GLU A 79 1.98 15.07 15.85
N GLU A 80 0.88 15.60 16.41
CA GLU A 80 0.15 14.94 17.51
C GLU A 80 -0.46 13.59 17.07
N GLU A 81 -0.97 13.51 15.84
CA GLU A 81 -1.47 12.26 15.26
C GLU A 81 -0.38 11.21 15.13
N TRP A 82 0.79 11.61 14.62
CA TRP A 82 1.93 10.71 14.49
C TRP A 82 2.40 10.20 15.86
N LYS A 83 2.59 11.09 16.84
CA LYS A 83 2.94 10.72 18.22
C LYS A 83 1.89 9.80 18.85
N THR A 84 0.61 10.07 18.61
CA THR A 84 -0.48 9.22 19.08
C THR A 84 -0.39 7.82 18.45
N ALA A 85 -0.09 7.71 17.16
CA ALA A 85 0.12 6.41 16.52
C ALA A 85 1.35 5.65 17.08
N GLU A 86 2.44 6.34 17.41
CA GLU A 86 3.58 5.72 18.08
C GLU A 86 3.22 5.15 19.46
N GLU A 87 2.46 5.91 20.25
CA GLU A 87 1.96 5.44 21.55
C GLU A 87 1.04 4.22 21.41
N LEU A 88 0.17 4.20 20.40
CA LEU A 88 -0.71 3.07 20.11
C LEU A 88 0.04 1.80 19.71
N VAL A 89 1.16 1.95 18.98
CA VAL A 89 2.03 0.82 18.64
C VAL A 89 2.82 0.34 19.87
N ALA A 90 3.20 1.25 20.76
CA ALA A 90 3.94 0.92 21.97
C ALA A 90 3.06 0.27 23.06
N ASP A 91 1.80 0.69 23.18
CA ASP A 91 0.84 0.23 24.19
C ASP A 91 -0.51 -0.11 23.54
N ALA A 92 -0.80 -1.41 23.46
CA ALA A 92 -2.05 -1.93 22.90
C ALA A 92 -3.29 -1.57 23.76
N ALA A 93 -3.11 -1.15 25.02
CA ALA A 93 -4.20 -0.66 25.88
C ALA A 93 -4.49 0.84 25.69
N CYS A 94 -3.63 1.58 24.98
CA CYS A 94 -3.83 2.99 24.71
C CYS A 94 -5.09 3.20 23.84
N LYS A 95 -6.00 4.04 24.33
CA LYS A 95 -7.27 4.37 23.65
C LYS A 95 -7.28 5.76 23.03
N LYS A 96 -6.14 6.46 22.98
CA LYS A 96 -6.06 7.76 22.34
C LYS A 96 -6.40 7.64 20.86
N SER A 97 -7.01 8.70 20.35
CA SER A 97 -7.37 8.82 18.95
C SER A 97 -7.51 10.28 18.58
N THR A 98 -7.42 10.53 17.28
CA THR A 98 -7.71 11.81 16.65
C THR A 98 -8.72 11.57 15.52
N PRO A 99 -9.39 12.61 15.00
CA PRO A 99 -10.30 12.46 13.88
C PRO A 99 -9.65 11.79 12.64
N TYR A 100 -8.39 12.09 12.34
CA TYR A 100 -7.67 11.43 11.24
C TYR A 100 -7.40 9.94 11.55
N ILE A 101 -6.94 9.61 12.77
CA ILE A 101 -6.71 8.23 13.20
C ILE A 101 -8.00 7.40 13.14
N ASP A 102 -9.13 7.98 13.56
CA ASP A 102 -10.44 7.31 13.52
C ASP A 102 -10.85 6.93 12.10
N VAL A 103 -10.60 7.82 11.12
CA VAL A 103 -10.84 7.53 9.70
C VAL A 103 -9.87 6.47 9.19
N VAL A 104 -8.57 6.63 9.46
CA VAL A 104 -7.53 5.70 8.98
C VAL A 104 -7.75 4.30 9.53
N ARG A 105 -8.13 4.15 10.80
CA ARG A 105 -8.45 2.84 11.43
C ARG A 105 -9.56 2.09 10.72
N GLN A 106 -10.53 2.79 10.16
CA GLN A 106 -11.65 2.20 9.41
C GLN A 106 -11.27 1.80 7.99
N CYS A 107 -10.17 2.32 7.45
CA CYS A 107 -9.72 2.03 6.09
C CYS A 107 -8.78 0.82 6.08
N GLU A 108 -8.83 0.02 5.03
CA GLU A 108 -7.80 -1.00 4.77
C GLU A 108 -6.62 -0.44 3.98
N MET A 109 -6.85 0.64 3.22
CA MET A 109 -5.84 1.26 2.35
C MET A 109 -5.93 2.79 2.35
N VAL A 110 -4.77 3.46 2.33
CA VAL A 110 -4.62 4.91 2.20
C VAL A 110 -3.79 5.21 0.94
N ILE A 111 -4.38 5.94 -0.01
CA ILE A 111 -3.75 6.36 -1.25
C ILE A 111 -3.39 7.84 -1.14
N ASN A 112 -2.10 8.13 -1.20
CA ASN A 112 -1.54 9.48 -1.25
C ASN A 112 -1.42 9.96 -2.70
N VAL A 113 -2.18 10.98 -3.07
CA VAL A 113 -2.13 11.66 -4.36
C VAL A 113 -1.52 13.05 -4.14
N SER A 114 -0.22 13.13 -4.35
CA SER A 114 0.54 14.38 -4.19
C SER A 114 1.06 14.97 -5.49
N GLY A 115 0.99 14.23 -6.61
CA GLY A 115 1.44 14.73 -7.91
C GLY A 115 2.91 15.14 -7.90
N ASP A 116 3.23 16.34 -8.38
CA ASP A 116 4.57 16.94 -8.31
C ASP A 116 4.83 17.73 -7.02
N MET A 117 3.90 17.70 -6.05
CA MET A 117 4.06 18.40 -4.76
C MET A 117 4.72 17.54 -3.68
N TRP A 118 5.01 16.25 -3.92
CA TRP A 118 5.67 15.42 -2.90
C TRP A 118 7.16 15.78 -2.80
N GLY A 119 7.48 16.82 -2.03
CA GLY A 119 8.80 17.46 -1.91
C GLY A 119 8.67 18.98 -1.76
N ASP A 120 9.71 19.72 -2.12
CA ASP A 120 9.80 21.19 -1.93
C ASP A 120 8.65 21.96 -2.58
N ASN A 121 8.10 21.44 -3.68
CA ASN A 121 6.98 22.06 -4.40
C ASN A 121 5.69 22.19 -3.56
N ALA A 122 5.56 21.44 -2.46
CA ALA A 122 4.44 21.58 -1.53
C ALA A 122 4.39 22.97 -0.89
N GLU A 123 5.57 23.56 -0.63
CA GLU A 123 5.74 24.80 0.13
C GLU A 123 5.32 26.04 -0.67
N HIS A 124 5.26 25.93 -2.00
CA HIS A 124 4.68 26.98 -2.86
C HIS A 124 3.18 27.18 -2.65
N VAL A 125 2.50 26.19 -2.02
CA VAL A 125 1.04 26.17 -1.90
C VAL A 125 0.58 26.32 -0.45
N GLY A 126 1.48 26.18 0.54
CA GLY A 126 1.19 26.41 1.95
C GLY A 126 2.39 26.06 2.83
N HIS A 127 2.39 26.55 4.07
CA HIS A 127 3.50 26.39 5.01
C HIS A 127 3.57 24.98 5.63
N ALA A 128 4.76 24.39 5.66
CA ALA A 128 5.08 23.06 6.22
C ALA A 128 4.18 21.94 5.68
N ARG A 129 3.68 22.12 4.45
CA ARG A 129 2.70 21.23 3.84
C ARG A 129 3.30 19.85 3.58
N PHE A 130 4.56 19.80 3.16
CA PHE A 130 5.24 18.53 2.94
C PHE A 130 5.41 17.74 4.24
N LEU A 131 5.83 18.42 5.32
CA LEU A 131 6.00 17.78 6.62
C LEU A 131 4.68 17.26 7.20
N VAL A 132 3.57 17.98 7.01
CA VAL A 132 2.23 17.48 7.33
C VAL A 132 1.91 16.19 6.58
N ASP A 133 2.17 16.10 5.27
CA ASP A 133 1.96 14.86 4.50
C ASP A 133 2.77 13.70 5.09
N LEU A 134 4.04 13.94 5.44
CA LEU A 134 4.90 12.92 6.03
C LEU A 134 4.32 12.38 7.35
N PHE A 135 3.86 13.25 8.25
CA PHE A 135 3.23 12.82 9.50
C PHE A 135 1.93 12.05 9.27
N LYS A 136 1.07 12.51 8.36
CA LYS A 136 -0.20 11.84 8.01
C LYS A 136 0.07 10.44 7.47
N MET A 137 1.03 10.30 6.54
CA MET A 137 1.37 9.01 5.96
C MET A 137 2.07 8.09 6.97
N ARG A 138 2.97 8.62 7.80
CA ARG A 138 3.63 7.84 8.85
C ARG A 138 2.63 7.31 9.86
N THR A 139 1.65 8.12 10.23
CA THR A 139 0.52 7.72 11.09
C THR A 139 -0.21 6.51 10.49
N ALA A 140 -0.56 6.55 9.20
CA ALA A 140 -1.22 5.43 8.54
C ALA A 140 -0.35 4.15 8.49
N GLN A 141 0.95 4.29 8.22
CA GLN A 141 1.90 3.17 8.21
C GLN A 141 2.04 2.52 9.60
N LEU A 142 2.15 3.33 10.67
CA LEU A 142 2.24 2.83 12.04
C LEU A 142 0.97 2.09 12.48
N LEU A 143 -0.19 2.52 12.00
CA LEU A 143 -1.47 1.84 12.23
C LEU A 143 -1.64 0.56 11.38
N GLY A 144 -0.60 0.12 10.67
CA GLY A 144 -0.59 -1.11 9.88
C GLY A 144 -1.47 -1.05 8.62
N LYS A 145 -1.77 0.15 8.12
CA LYS A 145 -2.60 0.32 6.92
C LYS A 145 -1.74 0.24 5.67
N LYS A 146 -2.30 -0.34 4.60
CA LYS A 146 -1.64 -0.36 3.29
C LYS A 146 -1.55 1.06 2.76
N THR A 147 -0.34 1.55 2.51
CA THR A 147 -0.12 2.92 2.04
C THR A 147 0.46 2.94 0.63
N ILE A 148 -0.10 3.79 -0.24
CA ILE A 148 0.30 3.90 -1.64
C ILE A 148 0.65 5.34 -1.98
N LEU A 149 1.85 5.59 -2.50
CA LEU A 149 2.20 6.88 -3.10
C LEU A 149 1.85 6.84 -4.59
N PHE A 150 0.80 7.56 -4.98
CA PHE A 150 0.19 7.40 -6.30
C PHE A 150 0.53 8.52 -7.28
N ALA A 151 0.92 8.11 -8.49
CA ALA A 151 1.08 8.93 -9.69
C ALA A 151 1.85 10.23 -9.44
N GLY A 152 2.96 10.12 -8.68
CA GLY A 152 3.80 11.25 -8.31
C GLY A 152 4.88 11.55 -9.36
N THR A 153 5.39 12.78 -9.32
CA THR A 153 6.75 13.13 -9.76
C THR A 153 7.44 13.74 -8.54
N PRO A 154 7.89 12.90 -7.59
CA PRO A 154 8.47 13.35 -6.34
C PRO A 154 9.69 14.28 -6.53
N GLY A 155 9.86 15.21 -5.60
CA GLY A 155 11.01 16.09 -5.51
C GLY A 155 10.84 17.45 -6.23
N PRO A 156 11.86 18.32 -6.15
CA PRO A 156 13.13 18.11 -5.44
C PRO A 156 13.01 18.11 -3.91
N PHE A 157 14.11 17.79 -3.22
CA PHE A 157 14.23 17.81 -1.76
C PHE A 157 15.48 18.60 -1.37
N SER A 158 15.30 19.84 -0.93
CA SER A 158 16.40 20.73 -0.54
C SER A 158 16.53 20.90 0.97
N ASP A 159 15.49 20.61 1.73
CA ASP A 159 15.52 20.69 3.19
C ASP A 159 16.18 19.44 3.82
N GLU A 160 17.37 19.63 4.39
CA GLU A 160 18.15 18.58 5.05
C GLU A 160 17.51 18.05 6.34
N GLU A 161 16.69 18.86 7.02
CA GLU A 161 16.02 18.43 8.26
C GLU A 161 14.87 17.46 7.97
N THR A 162 14.11 17.71 6.91
CA THR A 162 12.95 16.89 6.53
C THR A 162 13.33 15.66 5.69
N VAL A 163 14.42 15.70 4.91
CA VAL A 163 14.75 14.63 3.95
C VAL A 163 14.97 13.26 4.62
N GLY A 164 15.50 13.23 5.84
CA GLY A 164 15.71 11.99 6.59
C GLY A 164 14.38 11.29 6.89
N PHE A 165 13.40 12.04 7.39
CA PHE A 165 12.06 11.54 7.67
C PHE A 165 11.30 11.19 6.39
N ALA A 166 11.45 12.00 5.33
CA ALA A 166 10.88 11.71 4.02
C ALA A 166 11.35 10.35 3.48
N LYS A 167 12.63 10.01 3.65
CA LYS A 167 13.19 8.70 3.25
C LYS A 167 12.59 7.54 4.05
N GLU A 168 12.35 7.74 5.34
CA GLU A 168 11.67 6.75 6.19
C GLU A 168 10.24 6.50 5.72
N VAL A 169 9.45 7.55 5.54
CA VAL A 169 8.07 7.47 5.06
C VAL A 169 8.02 6.84 3.67
N TYR A 170 8.92 7.25 2.77
CA TYR A 170 9.01 6.70 1.41
C TYR A 170 9.26 5.19 1.42
N ARG A 171 10.17 4.72 2.27
CA ARG A 171 10.47 3.28 2.42
C ARG A 171 9.26 2.50 2.95
N GLY A 172 8.39 3.14 3.74
CA GLY A 172 7.21 2.53 4.34
C GLY A 172 6.02 2.36 3.41
N PHE A 173 6.01 2.93 2.19
CA PHE A 173 4.91 2.69 1.24
C PHE A 173 4.91 1.25 0.73
N ASP A 174 3.75 0.60 0.75
CA ASP A 174 3.54 -0.75 0.19
C ASP A 174 3.57 -0.73 -1.34
N LEU A 175 3.31 0.42 -1.97
CA LEU A 175 3.44 0.63 -3.41
C LEU A 175 3.76 2.09 -3.71
N VAL A 176 4.75 2.32 -4.58
CA VAL A 176 5.02 3.64 -5.16
C VAL A 176 4.79 3.57 -6.66
N VAL A 177 3.79 4.32 -7.13
CA VAL A 177 3.38 4.38 -8.54
C VAL A 177 3.96 5.64 -9.18
N ASN A 178 5.04 5.49 -9.93
CA ASN A 178 5.59 6.56 -10.74
C ASN A 178 4.81 6.68 -12.05
N ARG A 179 4.52 7.91 -12.48
CA ARG A 179 3.72 8.17 -13.69
C ARG A 179 4.56 8.32 -14.97
N GLU A 180 5.89 8.29 -14.84
CA GLU A 180 6.89 8.30 -15.91
C GLU A 180 8.25 7.81 -15.34
N PRO A 181 9.14 7.22 -16.18
CA PRO A 181 10.34 6.50 -15.70
C PRO A 181 11.48 7.38 -15.17
N THR A 182 11.55 8.67 -15.53
CA THR A 182 12.61 9.57 -15.04
C THR A 182 12.49 9.87 -13.55
N SER A 183 11.28 9.77 -12.97
CA SER A 183 11.03 9.91 -11.54
C SER A 183 11.77 8.85 -10.71
N THR A 184 11.82 7.59 -11.17
CA THR A 184 12.54 6.51 -10.48
C THR A 184 14.03 6.82 -10.39
N ALA A 185 14.66 7.20 -11.51
CA ALA A 185 16.07 7.53 -11.56
C ALA A 185 16.44 8.73 -10.66
N ASN A 186 15.56 9.74 -10.59
CA ASN A 186 15.77 10.90 -9.72
C ASN A 186 15.70 10.52 -8.23
N MET A 187 14.74 9.68 -7.85
CA MET A 187 14.59 9.22 -6.47
C MET A 187 15.78 8.36 -6.00
N GLU A 188 16.27 7.46 -6.86
CA GLU A 188 17.48 6.69 -6.60
C GLU A 188 18.70 7.60 -6.41
N LYS A 189 18.86 8.62 -7.25
CA LYS A 189 19.95 9.61 -7.14
C LYS A 189 19.90 10.38 -5.82
N TRP A 190 18.72 10.68 -5.29
CA TRP A 190 18.54 11.34 -3.99
C TRP A 190 18.60 10.38 -2.79
N GLY A 191 18.81 9.08 -3.03
CA GLY A 191 18.95 8.07 -1.99
C GLY A 191 17.62 7.65 -1.35
N PHE A 192 16.51 7.80 -2.08
CA PHE A 192 15.22 7.22 -1.71
C PHE A 192 15.15 5.79 -2.24
N VAL A 193 14.92 4.82 -1.35
CA VAL A 193 14.91 3.39 -1.69
C VAL A 193 13.62 2.76 -1.19
N ASN A 194 12.90 2.11 -2.08
CA ASN A 194 11.72 1.29 -1.78
C ASN A 194 11.68 0.11 -2.78
N ALA A 195 11.46 -1.11 -2.28
CA ALA A 195 11.46 -2.33 -3.11
C ALA A 195 10.20 -2.47 -4.00
N HIS A 196 9.19 -1.66 -3.74
CA HIS A 196 7.86 -1.69 -4.37
C HIS A 196 7.62 -0.49 -5.30
N VAL A 197 8.68 0.17 -5.78
CA VAL A 197 8.58 1.22 -6.80
C VAL A 197 8.30 0.58 -8.15
N LYS A 198 7.27 1.08 -8.85
CA LYS A 198 6.91 0.62 -10.20
C LYS A 198 6.56 1.79 -11.11
N ASP A 199 7.09 1.73 -12.34
CA ASP A 199 6.83 2.72 -13.37
C ASP A 199 5.60 2.36 -14.20
N PHE A 200 4.58 3.21 -14.13
CA PHE A 200 3.35 3.09 -14.89
C PHE A 200 3.21 4.26 -15.88
N ALA A 201 1.97 4.64 -16.18
CA ALA A 201 1.63 5.80 -16.99
C ALA A 201 0.64 6.69 -16.21
N CYS A 202 0.68 7.99 -16.47
CA CYS A 202 -0.23 8.94 -15.82
C CYS A 202 -1.70 8.59 -16.09
N PRO A 203 -2.59 8.58 -15.06
CA PRO A 203 -4.02 8.35 -15.26
C PRO A 203 -4.70 9.37 -16.19
N ALA A 204 -4.09 10.54 -16.42
CA ALA A 204 -4.55 11.53 -17.40
C ALA A 204 -4.70 10.99 -18.83
N PHE A 205 -3.97 9.92 -19.20
CA PHE A 205 -4.17 9.23 -20.47
C PHE A 205 -5.52 8.51 -20.57
N LEU A 206 -6.14 8.16 -19.44
CA LEU A 206 -7.43 7.47 -19.37
C LEU A 206 -8.62 8.43 -19.43
N TYR A 207 -8.42 9.71 -19.14
CA TYR A 207 -9.48 10.71 -19.18
C TYR A 207 -10.07 10.83 -20.59
N THR A 208 -11.39 10.70 -20.71
CA THR A 208 -12.13 10.81 -21.97
C THR A 208 -13.20 11.89 -21.80
N PRO A 209 -13.16 12.99 -22.59
CA PRO A 209 -14.08 14.09 -22.40
C PRO A 209 -15.52 13.66 -22.71
N ARG A 210 -16.44 14.01 -21.81
CA ARG A 210 -17.89 13.85 -22.02
C ARG A 210 -18.52 15.23 -21.87
N LEU A 211 -19.04 15.77 -22.97
CA LEU A 211 -19.64 17.09 -23.00
C LEU A 211 -21.15 16.98 -22.70
N ASN A 212 -21.61 17.74 -21.72
CA ASN A 212 -23.05 18.01 -21.55
C ASN A 212 -23.54 18.99 -22.64
N GLU A 213 -24.85 19.24 -22.70
CA GLU A 213 -25.45 20.07 -23.77
C GLU A 213 -24.93 21.52 -23.79
N GLU A 214 -24.65 22.11 -22.62
CA GLU A 214 -24.08 23.46 -22.54
C GLU A 214 -22.63 23.47 -23.04
N GLN A 215 -21.83 22.52 -22.58
CA GLN A 215 -20.44 22.35 -23.01
C GLN A 215 -20.33 22.05 -24.51
N LYS A 216 -21.28 21.32 -25.10
CA LYS A 216 -21.36 21.12 -26.56
C LYS A 216 -21.58 22.44 -27.29
N LYS A 217 -22.48 23.31 -26.79
CA LYS A 217 -22.70 24.64 -27.39
C LYS A 217 -21.44 25.49 -27.33
N THR A 218 -20.78 25.56 -26.17
CA THR A 218 -19.51 26.28 -26.00
C THR A 218 -18.43 25.75 -26.94
N PHE A 219 -18.30 24.43 -27.04
CA PHE A 219 -17.36 23.77 -27.96
C PHE A 219 -17.65 24.13 -29.41
N CYS A 220 -18.89 23.96 -29.89
CA CYS A 220 -19.26 24.26 -31.27
C CYS A 220 -19.05 25.73 -31.63
N ALA A 221 -19.46 26.66 -30.75
CA ALA A 221 -19.26 28.09 -30.96
C ALA A 221 -17.76 28.45 -31.04
N THR A 222 -16.92 27.84 -30.20
CA THR A 222 -15.47 28.07 -30.19
C THR A 222 -14.80 27.47 -31.43
N ILE A 223 -15.22 26.29 -31.90
CA ILE A 223 -14.70 25.72 -33.15
C ILE A 223 -15.07 26.58 -34.35
N GLN A 224 -16.30 27.11 -34.37
CA GLN A 224 -16.74 28.04 -35.41
C GLN A 224 -15.90 29.32 -35.41
N SER A 225 -15.52 29.86 -34.24
CA SER A 225 -14.66 31.05 -34.18
C SER A 225 -13.21 30.79 -34.62
N ILE A 226 -12.70 29.55 -34.47
CA ILE A 226 -11.36 29.17 -34.95
C ILE A 226 -11.36 28.98 -36.48
N CYS A 227 -12.36 28.27 -37.00
CA CYS A 227 -12.33 27.76 -38.37
C CYS A 227 -13.12 28.61 -39.37
N GLY A 228 -13.94 29.57 -38.91
CA GLY A 228 -14.93 30.23 -39.77
C GLY A 228 -15.81 29.22 -40.50
N ASP A 229 -16.25 29.55 -41.72
CA ASP A 229 -17.00 28.63 -42.60
C ASP A 229 -16.10 27.60 -43.33
N GLU A 230 -14.77 27.64 -43.13
CA GLU A 230 -13.79 26.92 -43.96
C GLU A 230 -13.73 25.42 -43.66
N LYS A 231 -13.86 24.98 -42.40
CA LYS A 231 -13.88 23.53 -42.07
C LYS A 231 -15.15 22.80 -42.51
N MET A 232 -16.25 23.51 -42.80
CA MET A 232 -17.46 22.86 -43.35
C MET A 232 -17.32 22.47 -44.83
N LYS A 233 -16.23 22.86 -45.51
CA LYS A 233 -16.07 22.66 -46.96
C LYS A 233 -14.98 21.65 -47.38
N CYS A 234 -14.18 21.07 -46.47
CA CYS A 234 -13.14 20.08 -46.80
C CYS A 234 -12.33 20.44 -48.06
N THR A 235 -11.88 21.69 -48.19
CA THR A 235 -11.09 22.14 -49.34
C THR A 235 -9.59 21.88 -49.09
N ALA A 236 -8.83 21.65 -50.16
CA ALA A 236 -7.38 21.48 -50.11
C ALA A 236 -6.61 22.75 -49.67
N GLU A 237 -7.31 23.86 -49.43
CA GLU A 237 -6.78 25.19 -49.13
C GLU A 237 -6.84 25.54 -47.63
N ALA A 238 -7.41 24.68 -46.79
CA ALA A 238 -7.52 24.94 -45.35
C ALA A 238 -6.15 24.84 -44.65
N LYS A 239 -5.77 25.89 -43.92
CA LYS A 239 -4.54 25.91 -43.13
C LYS A 239 -4.60 24.89 -41.98
N ASN A 240 -3.49 24.22 -41.72
CA ASN A 240 -3.35 23.41 -40.51
C ASN A 240 -3.50 24.29 -39.27
N VAL A 241 -4.18 23.77 -38.24
CA VAL A 241 -4.38 24.48 -36.98
C VAL A 241 -3.38 23.95 -35.95
N ILE A 242 -2.49 24.82 -35.47
CA ILE A 242 -1.51 24.52 -34.43
C ILE A 242 -1.99 25.12 -33.11
N GLY A 243 -2.30 24.26 -32.14
CA GLY A 243 -2.53 24.69 -30.77
C GLY A 243 -1.21 25.08 -30.10
N PHE A 244 -1.20 26.19 -29.37
CA PHE A 244 -0.02 26.65 -28.63
C PHE A 244 -0.39 27.03 -27.20
N THR A 245 0.37 26.55 -26.21
CA THR A 245 0.17 26.94 -24.80
C THR A 245 1.48 26.93 -24.01
N ILE A 246 1.65 27.94 -23.17
CA ILE A 246 2.75 28.06 -22.23
C ILE A 246 2.19 28.58 -20.91
N GLY A 247 2.91 28.33 -19.81
CA GLY A 247 2.65 28.97 -18.54
C GLY A 247 3.90 29.69 -18.04
N GLY A 248 3.81 30.32 -16.87
CA GLY A 248 4.95 31.03 -16.31
C GLY A 248 6.16 30.14 -15.99
N PHE A 249 5.99 28.81 -15.91
CA PHE A 249 7.10 27.84 -15.81
C PHE A 249 7.93 27.69 -17.10
N ASN A 250 7.52 28.31 -18.20
CA ASN A 250 8.29 28.34 -19.45
C ASN A 250 8.95 29.70 -19.69
N MET A 251 8.57 30.75 -18.94
CA MET A 251 9.06 32.11 -19.13
C MET A 251 10.50 32.23 -18.63
N PRO A 252 11.39 33.03 -19.26
CA PRO A 252 12.82 33.10 -18.91
C PRO A 252 13.12 33.67 -17.52
N VAL A 253 12.14 34.34 -16.88
CA VAL A 253 12.32 35.00 -15.59
C VAL A 253 11.24 34.53 -14.60
N GLY A 254 11.69 34.03 -13.45
CA GLY A 254 10.83 33.63 -12.34
C GLY A 254 10.41 34.81 -11.43
N PRO A 255 9.44 34.60 -10.53
CA PRO A 255 8.75 33.33 -10.27
C PRO A 255 7.73 32.96 -11.35
N TYR A 256 7.25 31.73 -11.30
CA TYR A 256 6.30 31.18 -12.30
C TYR A 256 4.94 31.91 -12.31
N ASP A 257 4.63 32.69 -11.29
CA ASP A 257 3.38 33.43 -11.15
C ASP A 257 3.54 34.94 -11.23
N MET A 258 4.72 35.42 -11.64
CA MET A 258 4.96 36.82 -11.95
C MET A 258 3.95 37.34 -12.99
N TRP A 259 3.31 38.45 -12.65
CA TRP A 259 2.45 39.25 -13.50
C TRP A 259 2.43 40.71 -13.00
N PRO A 260 2.52 41.74 -13.88
CA PRO A 260 2.75 41.68 -15.33
C PRO A 260 4.17 41.23 -15.70
N ARG A 261 4.42 41.00 -16.99
CA ARG A 261 5.74 40.61 -17.54
C ARG A 261 6.23 41.62 -18.57
N ASP A 262 7.54 41.71 -18.75
CA ASP A 262 8.14 42.55 -19.79
C ASP A 262 8.02 41.89 -21.18
N ASP A 263 7.73 42.68 -22.22
CA ASP A 263 7.55 42.20 -23.60
C ASP A 263 8.78 41.42 -24.11
N SER A 264 10.00 41.79 -23.68
CA SER A 264 11.24 41.09 -24.08
C SER A 264 11.28 39.63 -23.65
N GLN A 265 10.55 39.25 -22.58
CA GLN A 265 10.47 37.85 -22.13
C GLN A 265 9.72 36.95 -23.13
N TYR A 266 8.95 37.53 -24.06
CA TYR A 266 8.15 36.80 -25.04
C TYR A 266 8.84 36.66 -26.39
N GLU A 267 9.99 37.30 -26.60
CA GLU A 267 10.60 37.44 -27.94
C GLU A 267 10.83 36.10 -28.64
N VAL A 268 11.39 35.11 -27.95
CA VAL A 268 11.62 33.78 -28.52
C VAL A 268 10.31 33.10 -28.92
N PHE A 269 9.28 33.17 -28.07
CA PHE A 269 7.98 32.57 -28.38
C PHE A 269 7.28 33.30 -29.52
N ALA A 270 7.40 34.62 -29.58
CA ALA A 270 6.85 35.43 -30.65
C ALA A 270 7.48 35.07 -32.00
N GLU A 271 8.81 34.93 -32.06
CA GLU A 271 9.51 34.51 -33.28
C GLU A 271 9.14 33.10 -33.73
N VAL A 272 8.91 32.17 -32.79
CA VAL A 272 8.44 30.82 -33.11
C VAL A 272 7.01 30.84 -33.65
N ILE A 273 6.12 31.68 -33.09
CA ILE A 273 4.75 31.85 -33.62
C ILE A 273 4.77 32.50 -35.01
N GLU A 274 5.60 33.52 -35.20
CA GLU A 274 5.82 34.15 -36.51
C GLU A 274 6.24 33.10 -37.55
N HIS A 275 7.20 32.22 -37.23
CA HIS A 275 7.62 31.12 -38.11
C HIS A 275 6.47 30.18 -38.46
N MET A 276 5.69 29.74 -37.46
CA MET A 276 4.54 28.86 -37.71
C MET A 276 3.49 29.48 -38.65
N ILE A 277 3.24 30.79 -38.52
CA ILE A 277 2.24 31.48 -39.34
C ILE A 277 2.79 31.84 -40.72
N CYS A 278 3.98 32.43 -40.78
CA CYS A 278 4.54 33.01 -41.99
C CYS A 278 5.19 31.96 -42.89
N ASP A 279 5.93 31.01 -42.31
CA ASP A 279 6.74 30.05 -43.05
C ASP A 279 6.02 28.71 -43.25
N LEU A 280 5.34 28.20 -42.21
CA LEU A 280 4.53 26.98 -42.31
C LEU A 280 3.10 27.20 -42.83
N GLN A 281 2.71 28.47 -43.00
CA GLN A 281 1.37 28.89 -43.44
C GLN A 281 0.24 28.31 -42.58
N ALA A 282 0.49 28.14 -41.28
CA ALA A 282 -0.46 27.58 -40.33
C ALA A 282 -1.28 28.66 -39.61
N LYS A 283 -2.41 28.25 -39.03
CA LYS A 283 -3.18 29.05 -38.08
C LYS A 283 -2.77 28.65 -36.66
N VAL A 284 -2.43 29.62 -35.82
CA VAL A 284 -2.01 29.37 -34.43
C VAL A 284 -3.14 29.75 -33.46
N VAL A 285 -3.50 28.81 -32.59
CA VAL A 285 -4.53 28.99 -31.56
C VAL A 285 -3.90 28.91 -30.17
N LEU A 286 -3.84 30.05 -29.49
CA LEU A 286 -3.41 30.15 -28.10
C LEU A 286 -4.55 29.71 -27.18
N ILE A 287 -4.28 28.71 -26.35
CA ILE A 287 -5.28 28.12 -25.45
C ILE A 287 -4.74 28.04 -24.02
N SER A 288 -5.48 28.61 -23.07
CA SER A 288 -5.17 28.49 -21.65
C SER A 288 -5.40 27.04 -21.17
N HIS A 289 -4.51 26.53 -20.31
CA HIS A 289 -4.66 25.21 -19.68
C HIS A 289 -4.87 25.29 -18.16
N THR A 290 -5.16 26.47 -17.64
CA THR A 290 -5.48 26.70 -16.23
C THR A 290 -6.65 27.67 -16.12
N ASN A 291 -7.49 27.46 -15.10
CA ASN A 291 -8.58 28.37 -14.76
C ASN A 291 -8.37 28.96 -13.35
N GLY A 292 -9.00 30.09 -13.10
CA GLY A 292 -9.28 30.64 -11.78
C GLY A 292 -10.78 30.54 -11.48
N PHE A 293 -11.17 30.91 -10.27
CA PHE A 293 -12.58 31.09 -9.93
C PHE A 293 -12.74 31.92 -8.67
N HIS A 294 -13.89 32.58 -8.55
CA HIS A 294 -14.37 33.12 -7.28
C HIS A 294 -15.05 31.99 -6.49
N LEU A 295 -14.83 31.96 -5.17
CA LEU A 295 -15.41 30.95 -4.29
C LEU A 295 -16.91 31.23 -4.05
N PRO A 296 -17.71 30.21 -3.70
CA PRO A 296 -19.12 30.40 -3.30
C PRO A 296 -19.30 31.45 -2.19
N PRO A 297 -20.46 32.14 -2.11
CA PRO A 297 -21.71 31.84 -2.82
C PRO A 297 -21.78 32.35 -4.27
N GLU A 298 -20.93 33.29 -4.67
CA GLU A 298 -20.88 33.87 -6.03
C GLU A 298 -19.83 33.13 -6.87
N PHE A 299 -20.00 31.82 -7.06
CA PHE A 299 -19.06 31.05 -7.88
C PHE A 299 -19.07 31.54 -9.32
N GLU A 300 -17.90 31.96 -9.79
CA GLU A 300 -17.67 32.40 -11.15
C GLU A 300 -16.37 31.77 -11.66
N LEU A 301 -16.44 31.04 -12.77
CA LEU A 301 -15.25 30.53 -13.43
C LEU A 301 -14.56 31.67 -14.20
N ILE A 302 -13.29 31.91 -13.90
CA ILE A 302 -12.50 32.96 -14.56
C ILE A 302 -11.25 32.36 -15.21
N ASN A 303 -10.62 33.13 -16.09
CA ASN A 303 -9.37 32.75 -16.71
C ASN A 303 -8.25 32.55 -15.68
N GLY A 304 -7.46 31.48 -15.86
CA GLY A 304 -6.30 31.20 -15.03
C GLY A 304 -5.06 31.97 -15.46
N ARG A 305 -3.92 31.67 -14.83
CA ARG A 305 -2.65 32.41 -15.02
C ARG A 305 -2.05 32.28 -16.41
N ASP A 306 -2.39 31.23 -17.16
CA ASP A 306 -1.89 31.05 -18.53
C ASP A 306 -2.53 32.05 -19.50
N TYR A 307 -3.81 32.35 -19.33
CA TYR A 307 -4.55 33.24 -20.22
C TYR A 307 -3.92 34.63 -20.38
N PRO A 308 -3.62 35.40 -19.31
CA PRO A 308 -3.02 36.73 -19.47
C PRO A 308 -1.62 36.67 -20.12
N ILE A 309 -0.83 35.62 -19.84
CA ILE A 309 0.47 35.38 -20.48
C ILE A 309 0.27 35.17 -22.00
N LEU A 310 -0.72 34.37 -22.39
CA LEU A 310 -1.03 34.12 -23.80
C LEU A 310 -1.59 35.34 -24.52
N CYS A 311 -2.43 36.15 -23.85
CA CYS A 311 -2.93 37.41 -24.40
C CYS A 311 -1.79 38.40 -24.66
N GLN A 312 -0.89 38.58 -23.70
CA GLN A 312 0.28 39.45 -23.90
C GLN A 312 1.20 38.91 -25.00
N LEU A 313 1.42 37.59 -25.07
CA LEU A 313 2.17 36.97 -26.16
C LEU A 313 1.55 37.29 -27.53
N ARG A 314 0.23 37.22 -27.66
CA ARG A 314 -0.47 37.63 -28.89
C ARG A 314 -0.19 39.09 -29.24
N GLU A 315 -0.31 39.99 -28.26
CA GLU A 315 -0.05 41.42 -28.46
C GLU A 315 1.39 41.68 -28.91
N VAL A 316 2.38 41.01 -28.30
CA VAL A 316 3.79 41.11 -28.67
C VAL A 316 4.02 40.66 -30.11
N VAL A 317 3.43 39.54 -30.54
CA VAL A 317 3.54 39.05 -31.93
C VAL A 317 2.94 40.06 -32.92
N LEU A 318 1.75 40.60 -32.63
CA LEU A 318 1.09 41.56 -33.51
C LEU A 318 1.85 42.89 -33.61
N LYS A 319 2.36 43.39 -32.48
CA LYS A 319 3.18 44.62 -32.40
C LYS A 319 4.46 44.54 -33.22
N ARG A 320 5.00 43.34 -33.44
CA ARG A 320 6.18 43.09 -34.29
C ARG A 320 5.88 43.16 -35.80
N GLY A 321 4.61 43.12 -36.20
CA GLY A 321 4.17 43.45 -37.56
C GLY A 321 4.47 42.43 -38.66
N LYS A 322 5.03 41.25 -38.34
CA LYS A 322 5.28 40.19 -39.34
C LYS A 322 4.02 39.41 -39.71
N VAL A 323 3.15 39.17 -38.73
CA VAL A 323 1.85 38.50 -38.93
C VAL A 323 0.86 39.50 -39.53
N LYS A 324 0.51 39.31 -40.81
CA LYS A 324 -0.34 40.25 -41.57
C LYS A 324 -1.84 40.00 -41.37
N CYS A 325 -2.23 38.77 -41.06
CA CYS A 325 -3.62 38.39 -40.86
C CYS A 325 -3.83 38.06 -39.38
N GLU A 326 -4.56 38.91 -38.66
CA GLU A 326 -4.83 38.68 -37.23
C GLU A 326 -5.65 37.40 -36.97
N GLU A 327 -6.42 36.94 -37.96
CA GLU A 327 -7.21 35.71 -37.89
C GLU A 327 -6.34 34.44 -37.89
N ASP A 328 -5.07 34.55 -38.27
CA ASP A 328 -4.11 33.46 -38.19
C ASP A 328 -3.51 33.30 -36.78
N LEU A 329 -3.76 34.25 -35.86
CA LEU A 329 -3.33 34.19 -34.46
C LEU A 329 -4.49 34.49 -33.50
N ILE A 330 -5.12 33.41 -33.01
CA ILE A 330 -6.32 33.49 -32.17
C ILE A 330 -5.94 33.17 -30.73
N CYS A 331 -6.32 34.03 -29.78
CA CYS A 331 -6.28 33.69 -28.35
C CYS A 331 -7.70 33.38 -27.88
N LEU A 332 -7.95 32.14 -27.42
CA LEU A 332 -9.29 31.72 -27.03
C LEU A 332 -9.73 32.39 -25.73
N PRO A 333 -10.92 33.02 -25.67
CA PRO A 333 -11.28 33.97 -24.61
C PRO A 333 -11.76 33.31 -23.31
N GLY A 334 -12.24 32.07 -23.38
CA GLY A 334 -12.89 31.46 -22.22
C GLY A 334 -11.89 31.16 -21.12
N PRO A 335 -12.33 31.09 -19.85
CA PRO A 335 -12.04 29.88 -19.12
C PRO A 335 -12.88 28.72 -19.68
N TYR A 336 -12.24 27.58 -19.90
CA TYR A 336 -12.90 26.37 -20.41
C TYR A 336 -12.79 25.24 -19.40
N LEU A 337 -13.89 24.51 -19.20
CA LEU A 337 -13.89 23.32 -18.35
C LEU A 337 -13.02 22.20 -18.95
N PRO A 338 -12.47 21.29 -18.12
CA PRO A 338 -11.52 20.27 -18.58
C PRO A 338 -11.97 19.46 -19.80
N ALA A 339 -13.26 19.10 -19.86
CA ALA A 339 -13.84 18.34 -20.97
C ALA A 339 -13.85 19.15 -22.27
N VAL A 340 -14.22 20.44 -22.21
CA VAL A 340 -14.23 21.34 -23.37
C VAL A 340 -12.81 21.58 -23.86
N THR A 341 -11.87 21.88 -22.94
CA THR A 341 -10.45 22.11 -23.27
C THR A 341 -9.84 20.90 -23.99
N LYS A 342 -10.08 19.67 -23.49
CA LYS A 342 -9.56 18.47 -24.14
C LYS A 342 -10.18 18.27 -25.52
N SER A 343 -11.49 18.46 -25.65
CA SER A 343 -12.19 18.35 -26.94
C SER A 343 -11.68 19.36 -27.97
N LEU A 344 -11.41 20.61 -27.56
CA LEU A 344 -10.82 21.65 -28.42
C LEU A 344 -9.42 21.24 -28.89
N ILE A 345 -8.55 20.80 -27.97
CA ILE A 345 -7.21 20.30 -28.32
C ILE A 345 -7.29 19.15 -29.33
N GLY A 346 -8.30 18.28 -29.22
CA GLY A 346 -8.52 17.17 -30.15
C GLY A 346 -8.92 17.59 -31.57
N GLN A 347 -9.19 18.86 -31.82
CA GLN A 347 -9.50 19.40 -33.16
C GLN A 347 -8.30 20.05 -33.86
N PHE A 348 -7.16 20.18 -33.17
CA PHE A 348 -5.93 20.72 -33.75
C PHE A 348 -5.20 19.67 -34.59
N ASP A 349 -4.43 20.12 -35.58
CA ASP A 349 -3.59 19.25 -36.40
C ASP A 349 -2.26 18.95 -35.71
N MET A 350 -1.80 19.89 -34.88
CA MET A 350 -0.58 19.79 -34.07
C MET A 350 -0.72 20.58 -32.77
N MET A 351 0.03 20.20 -31.73
CA MET A 351 0.12 20.94 -30.47
C MET A 351 1.58 21.29 -30.15
N VAL A 352 1.84 22.52 -29.68
CA VAL A 352 3.12 22.95 -29.10
C VAL A 352 2.85 23.44 -27.68
N THR A 353 3.47 22.83 -26.67
CA THR A 353 3.01 23.05 -25.30
C THR A 353 4.08 22.93 -24.22
N GLY A 354 4.10 23.92 -23.33
CA GLY A 354 4.84 23.91 -22.07
C GLY A 354 4.10 23.28 -20.89
N ARG A 355 2.85 22.84 -21.06
CA ARG A 355 1.99 22.25 -20.02
C ARG A 355 1.84 20.74 -20.20
N VAL A 356 2.34 19.96 -19.22
CA VAL A 356 2.37 18.48 -19.28
C VAL A 356 1.01 17.88 -19.65
N HIS A 357 -0.05 18.32 -18.97
CA HIS A 357 -1.38 17.75 -19.19
C HIS A 357 -2.08 18.27 -20.45
N ALA A 358 -1.65 19.40 -21.01
CA ALA A 358 -2.05 19.79 -22.36
C ALA A 358 -1.37 18.87 -23.39
N SER A 359 -0.10 18.50 -23.16
CA SER A 359 0.59 17.52 -23.99
C SER A 359 -0.12 16.17 -23.93
N VAL A 360 -0.45 15.67 -22.73
CA VAL A 360 -1.22 14.42 -22.55
C VAL A 360 -2.60 14.52 -23.21
N ALA A 361 -3.29 15.66 -23.09
CA ALA A 361 -4.58 15.87 -23.75
C ALA A 361 -4.49 15.74 -25.28
N ALA A 362 -3.42 16.26 -25.88
CA ALA A 362 -3.14 16.16 -27.31
C ALA A 362 -2.76 14.74 -27.73
N VAL A 363 -1.68 14.17 -27.16
CA VAL A 363 -1.18 12.85 -27.58
C VAL A 363 -2.19 11.73 -27.30
N SER A 364 -2.98 11.81 -26.21
CA SER A 364 -4.01 10.79 -25.91
C SER A 364 -5.17 10.78 -26.90
N GLN A 365 -5.30 11.82 -27.73
CA GLN A 365 -6.21 11.96 -28.87
C GLN A 365 -5.50 11.81 -30.23
N CYS A 366 -4.25 11.33 -30.21
CA CYS A 366 -3.39 11.12 -31.38
C CYS A 366 -3.04 12.41 -32.14
N ILE A 367 -2.98 13.55 -31.45
CA ILE A 367 -2.51 14.81 -32.04
C ILE A 367 -0.97 14.87 -31.93
N PRO A 368 -0.24 15.02 -33.06
CA PRO A 368 1.20 15.29 -33.06
C PRO A 368 1.54 16.46 -32.13
N THR A 369 2.53 16.27 -31.25
CA THR A 369 2.79 17.21 -30.15
C THR A 369 4.28 17.47 -29.99
N VAL A 370 4.66 18.75 -29.93
CA VAL A 370 5.97 19.22 -29.48
C VAL A 370 5.87 19.63 -28.02
N PHE A 371 6.68 18.98 -27.19
CA PHE A 371 6.77 19.21 -25.75
C PHE A 371 7.82 20.27 -25.48
N MET A 372 7.47 21.26 -24.68
CA MET A 372 8.40 22.29 -24.24
C MET A 372 8.71 22.09 -22.77
N THR A 373 9.99 21.99 -22.40
CA THR A 373 10.38 21.82 -20.99
C THR A 373 10.06 23.06 -20.17
N TYR A 374 10.16 22.94 -18.85
CA TYR A 374 10.23 24.13 -18.00
C TYR A 374 11.59 24.80 -18.21
N GLU A 375 11.65 26.09 -17.93
CA GLU A 375 12.91 26.84 -17.98
C GLU A 375 13.80 26.42 -16.79
N GLN A 376 15.01 25.99 -17.14
CA GLN A 376 15.90 25.24 -16.25
C GLN A 376 16.49 26.11 -15.14
N SER A 377 16.59 27.42 -15.38
CA SER A 377 17.17 28.38 -14.44
C SER A 377 16.40 28.54 -13.13
N PHE A 378 15.12 28.14 -13.08
CA PHE A 378 14.33 28.20 -11.83
C PHE A 378 13.81 26.85 -11.34
N ILE A 379 13.30 25.98 -12.21
CA ILE A 379 12.75 24.67 -11.81
C ILE A 379 13.24 23.61 -12.81
N PRO A 380 14.37 22.93 -12.51
CA PRO A 380 14.85 21.85 -13.36
C PRO A 380 13.83 20.70 -13.32
N SER A 381 13.24 20.37 -14.47
CA SER A 381 12.23 19.31 -14.57
C SER A 381 12.43 18.46 -15.82
N THR A 382 12.65 17.16 -15.61
CA THR A 382 12.81 16.17 -16.69
C THR A 382 11.49 15.57 -17.16
N LYS A 383 10.37 15.94 -16.53
CA LYS A 383 9.07 15.27 -16.75
C LYS A 383 8.61 15.29 -18.21
N MET A 384 8.84 16.40 -18.93
CA MET A 384 8.43 16.50 -20.33
C MET A 384 9.07 15.42 -21.21
N TYR A 385 10.34 15.09 -20.96
CA TYR A 385 11.02 13.99 -21.65
C TYR A 385 10.35 12.64 -21.36
N GLY A 386 10.12 12.32 -20.07
CA GLY A 386 9.48 11.07 -19.68
C GLY A 386 8.07 10.88 -20.27
N PHE A 387 7.26 11.94 -20.32
CA PHE A 387 5.93 11.88 -20.93
C PHE A 387 5.97 11.74 -22.46
N ALA A 388 6.93 12.41 -23.13
CA ALA A 388 7.12 12.29 -24.57
C ALA A 388 7.61 10.89 -24.97
N ASP A 389 8.60 10.36 -24.26
CA ASP A 389 9.14 9.00 -24.45
C ASP A 389 8.06 7.93 -24.28
N LEU A 390 7.29 8.03 -23.18
CA LEU A 390 6.16 7.13 -22.91
C LEU A 390 5.13 7.12 -24.04
N SER A 391 4.91 8.27 -24.66
CA SER A 391 3.98 8.46 -25.78
C SER A 391 4.58 8.06 -27.13
N GLY A 392 5.86 7.70 -27.18
CA GLY A 392 6.60 7.32 -28.38
C GLY A 392 6.98 8.49 -29.28
N VAL A 393 7.08 9.70 -28.73
CA VAL A 393 7.37 10.96 -29.43
C VAL A 393 8.53 11.74 -28.77
N GLY A 394 9.46 11.02 -28.13
CA GLY A 394 10.57 11.58 -27.35
C GLY A 394 11.51 12.51 -28.13
N GLU A 395 11.57 12.39 -29.45
CA GLU A 395 12.34 13.27 -30.31
C GLU A 395 11.71 14.66 -30.51
N PHE A 396 10.47 14.86 -30.05
CA PHE A 396 9.71 16.10 -30.18
C PHE A 396 9.67 16.89 -28.86
N VAL A 397 10.83 17.03 -28.23
CA VAL A 397 11.01 17.82 -27.01
C VAL A 397 12.01 18.95 -27.25
N CYS A 398 11.69 20.16 -26.79
CA CYS A 398 12.56 21.34 -26.88
C CYS A 398 12.58 22.13 -25.57
N GLU A 399 13.64 22.88 -25.33
CA GLU A 399 13.77 23.81 -24.21
C GLU A 399 13.21 25.20 -24.58
N PRO A 400 12.56 25.90 -23.63
CA PRO A 400 12.22 27.30 -23.82
C PRO A 400 13.51 28.12 -24.00
N GLY A 401 13.43 29.21 -24.78
CA GLY A 401 14.57 30.10 -25.04
C GLY A 401 15.52 29.65 -26.17
N GLN A 402 15.52 28.38 -26.57
CA GLN A 402 16.34 27.88 -27.69
C GLN A 402 15.60 27.98 -29.03
N LYS A 403 15.44 29.20 -29.55
CA LYS A 403 14.66 29.49 -30.76
C LYS A 403 14.91 28.54 -31.92
N GLU A 404 16.16 28.40 -32.36
CA GLU A 404 16.50 27.61 -33.55
C GLU A 404 16.14 26.13 -33.36
N LYS A 405 16.35 25.60 -32.16
CA LYS A 405 15.99 24.22 -31.81
C LYS A 405 14.47 24.04 -31.76
N MET A 406 13.74 25.01 -31.19
CA MET A 406 12.27 24.99 -31.18
C MET A 406 11.71 24.94 -32.61
N ILE A 407 12.20 25.82 -33.50
CA ILE A 407 11.81 25.85 -34.91
C ILE A 407 12.11 24.51 -35.60
N GLN A 408 13.33 23.97 -35.45
CA GLN A 408 13.71 22.70 -36.05
C GLN A 408 12.80 21.53 -35.61
N VAL A 409 12.48 21.46 -34.32
CA VAL A 409 11.61 20.40 -33.78
C VAL A 409 10.16 20.58 -34.26
N ILE A 410 9.68 21.83 -34.33
CA ILE A 410 8.35 22.16 -34.86
C ILE A 410 8.25 21.78 -36.34
N ASP A 411 9.22 22.17 -37.17
CA ASP A 411 9.26 21.84 -38.60
C ASP A 411 9.26 20.33 -38.81
N ARG A 412 10.07 19.61 -38.04
CA ARG A 412 10.13 18.15 -38.13
C ARG A 412 8.79 17.51 -37.77
N CYS A 413 8.12 18.00 -36.73
CA CYS A 413 6.80 17.50 -36.32
C CYS A 413 5.74 17.81 -37.39
N TYR A 414 5.73 19.05 -37.89
CA TYR A 414 4.78 19.54 -38.89
C TYR A 414 4.91 18.81 -40.24
N ASN A 415 6.13 18.46 -40.64
CA ASN A 415 6.37 17.71 -41.87
C ASN A 415 6.04 16.20 -41.74
N GLN A 416 5.68 15.72 -40.55
CA GLN A 416 5.44 14.30 -40.25
C GLN A 416 4.09 14.06 -39.56
N LEU A 417 3.11 14.97 -39.70
CA LEU A 417 1.83 14.87 -38.98
C LEU A 417 1.11 13.52 -39.21
N PRO A 418 0.97 13.01 -40.46
CA PRO A 418 0.32 11.72 -40.69
C PRO A 418 1.05 10.54 -40.02
N GLU A 419 2.37 10.50 -40.13
CA GLU A 419 3.21 9.43 -39.60
C GLU A 419 3.17 9.41 -38.06
N ILE A 420 3.27 10.58 -37.44
CA ILE A 420 3.19 10.73 -35.98
C ILE A 420 1.80 10.33 -35.50
N ARG A 421 0.73 10.73 -36.19
CA ARG A 421 -0.65 10.33 -35.86
C ARG A 421 -0.82 8.81 -35.89
N GLU A 422 -0.31 8.12 -36.92
CA GLU A 422 -0.33 6.65 -37.00
C GLU A 422 0.56 5.97 -35.94
N ARG A 423 1.68 6.59 -35.56
CA ARG A 423 2.50 6.11 -34.44
C ARG A 423 1.76 6.24 -33.11
N LEU A 424 1.08 7.36 -32.86
CA LEU A 424 0.30 7.58 -31.64
C LEU A 424 -0.89 6.61 -31.55
N LYS A 425 -1.60 6.35 -32.66
CA LYS A 425 -2.68 5.33 -32.72
C LYS A 425 -2.22 3.94 -32.27
N ARG A 426 -0.96 3.58 -32.52
CA ARG A 426 -0.35 2.31 -32.09
C ARG A 426 0.17 2.33 -30.66
N THR A 427 0.67 3.48 -30.20
CA THR A 427 1.37 3.60 -28.91
C THR A 427 0.43 3.92 -27.75
N ILE A 428 -0.50 4.86 -27.95
CA ILE A 428 -1.40 5.36 -26.91
C ILE A 428 -2.29 4.27 -26.27
N PRO A 429 -2.82 3.27 -27.01
CA PRO A 429 -3.52 2.16 -26.36
C PRO A 429 -2.68 1.42 -25.32
N LYS A 430 -1.38 1.21 -25.60
CA LYS A 430 -0.43 0.57 -24.67
C LYS A 430 -0.15 1.45 -23.45
N VAL A 431 -0.06 2.77 -23.66
CA VAL A 431 0.10 3.73 -22.55
C VAL A 431 -1.13 3.74 -21.65
N LYS A 432 -2.33 3.70 -22.22
CA LYS A 432 -3.59 3.58 -21.47
C LYS A 432 -3.65 2.27 -20.69
N GLU A 433 -3.26 1.15 -21.29
CA GLU A 433 -3.15 -0.13 -20.58
C GLU A 433 -2.16 -0.06 -19.41
N LYS A 434 -0.97 0.52 -19.64
CA LYS A 434 0.02 0.75 -18.59
C LYS A 434 -0.51 1.62 -17.44
N ALA A 435 -1.36 2.62 -17.73
CA ALA A 435 -2.01 3.43 -16.70
C ALA A 435 -3.02 2.62 -15.88
N LYS A 436 -3.75 1.67 -16.50
CA LYS A 436 -4.69 0.77 -15.80
C LYS A 436 -3.98 -0.22 -14.90
N LEU A 437 -2.84 -0.75 -15.33
CA LEU A 437 -2.05 -1.72 -14.57
C LEU A 437 -1.62 -1.18 -13.19
N ALA A 438 -1.48 0.14 -13.03
CA ALA A 438 -1.20 0.75 -11.74
C ALA A 438 -2.28 0.38 -10.70
N PHE A 439 -3.55 0.41 -11.09
CA PHE A 439 -4.68 0.08 -10.23
C PHE A 439 -4.83 -1.43 -10.01
N ASP A 440 -4.53 -2.23 -11.03
CA ASP A 440 -4.51 -3.70 -10.88
C ASP A 440 -3.42 -4.13 -9.89
N GLU A 441 -2.32 -3.39 -9.82
CA GLU A 441 -1.28 -3.60 -8.81
C GLU A 441 -1.74 -3.23 -7.40
N MET A 442 -2.47 -2.11 -7.25
CA MET A 442 -3.08 -1.77 -5.95
C MET A 442 -4.00 -2.88 -5.46
N LYS A 443 -4.76 -3.50 -6.38
CA LYS A 443 -5.62 -4.63 -6.06
C LYS A 443 -4.82 -5.81 -5.48
N LYS A 444 -3.67 -6.15 -6.07
CA LYS A 444 -2.80 -7.20 -5.54
C LYS A 444 -2.33 -6.88 -4.13
N ILE A 445 -1.85 -5.65 -3.90
CA ILE A 445 -1.42 -5.20 -2.56
C ILE A 445 -2.55 -5.27 -1.53
N ALA A 446 -3.78 -4.94 -1.93
CA ALA A 446 -4.96 -5.04 -1.05
C ALA A 446 -5.37 -6.50 -0.78
N GLU A 447 -5.10 -7.42 -1.72
CA GLU A 447 -5.40 -8.85 -1.61
C GLU A 447 -4.24 -9.66 -0.98
N GLU A 448 -3.04 -9.08 -0.87
CA GLU A 448 -1.88 -9.70 -0.23
C GLU A 448 -2.17 -9.99 1.25
N LYS A 449 -2.45 -11.26 1.54
CA LYS A 449 -2.54 -11.76 2.91
C LYS A 449 -1.13 -11.86 3.49
N GLU A 450 -0.88 -11.10 4.55
CA GLU A 450 0.35 -11.25 5.33
C GLU A 450 0.39 -12.65 5.96
N GLU A 451 1.41 -13.44 5.58
CA GLU A 451 1.58 -14.84 6.00
C GLU A 451 1.91 -14.94 7.51
N ILE A 452 1.25 -15.86 8.20
CA ILE A 452 1.45 -16.16 9.61
C ILE A 452 2.28 -17.45 9.70
N HIS A 453 3.54 -17.28 10.09
CA HIS A 453 4.47 -18.38 10.34
C HIS A 453 4.66 -18.60 11.83
N LEU A 454 4.32 -19.80 12.32
CA LEU A 454 4.49 -20.18 13.71
C LEU A 454 5.74 -21.04 13.89
N LEU A 455 6.50 -20.82 14.97
CA LEU A 455 7.66 -21.67 15.27
C LEU A 455 7.22 -23.05 15.77
N SER A 456 6.29 -23.10 16.71
CA SER A 456 5.87 -24.37 17.29
C SER A 456 4.47 -24.33 17.88
N THR A 457 3.73 -25.41 17.65
CA THR A 457 2.44 -25.66 18.30
C THR A 457 2.38 -27.11 18.78
N SER A 458 1.87 -27.30 20.00
CA SER A 458 1.70 -28.63 20.60
C SER A 458 0.21 -28.98 20.72
N LEU A 459 -0.22 -30.10 20.18
CA LEU A 459 -1.58 -30.62 20.30
C LEU A 459 -1.66 -31.62 21.46
N MET A 460 -2.49 -31.32 22.46
CA MET A 460 -2.80 -32.25 23.53
C MET A 460 -3.84 -33.26 23.06
N VAL A 461 -3.40 -34.49 22.77
CA VAL A 461 -4.29 -35.56 22.24
C VAL A 461 -4.97 -36.36 23.35
N THR A 462 -4.50 -36.26 24.59
CA THR A 462 -5.07 -36.96 25.75
C THR A 462 -4.63 -36.31 27.05
N GLU A 463 -5.52 -36.23 28.02
CA GLU A 463 -5.24 -35.90 29.42
C GLU A 463 -5.11 -37.18 30.29
N LYS A 464 -5.07 -38.37 29.68
CA LYS A 464 -4.78 -39.64 30.36
C LYS A 464 -3.30 -40.00 30.23
N CYS A 465 -2.73 -40.62 31.26
CA CYS A 465 -1.36 -41.10 31.26
C CYS A 465 -1.23 -42.37 32.09
N SER A 466 -0.29 -43.24 31.69
CA SER A 466 0.12 -44.42 32.44
C SER A 466 0.91 -44.09 33.72
N LEU A 467 1.39 -42.85 33.84
CA LEU A 467 2.19 -42.36 34.96
C LEU A 467 1.47 -41.20 35.67
N LYS A 468 1.75 -41.01 36.95
CA LYS A 468 1.23 -39.94 37.81
C LYS A 468 2.36 -39.02 38.27
N CYS A 469 3.11 -38.47 37.31
CA CYS A 469 4.29 -37.66 37.61
C CYS A 469 3.92 -36.38 38.37
N ARG A 470 4.51 -36.18 39.56
CA ARG A 470 4.30 -35.03 40.45
C ARG A 470 4.56 -33.70 39.74
N LEU A 471 5.57 -33.60 38.88
CA LEU A 471 5.94 -32.35 38.20
C LEU A 471 5.49 -32.30 36.72
N CYS A 472 4.40 -32.99 36.38
CA CYS A 472 3.93 -33.08 34.99
C CYS A 472 3.64 -31.69 34.38
N LEU A 473 4.33 -31.34 33.29
CA LEU A 473 4.13 -30.08 32.58
C LEU A 473 2.72 -29.94 31.97
N SER A 474 2.13 -31.07 31.59
CA SER A 474 0.75 -31.15 31.08
C SER A 474 -0.30 -31.22 32.19
N TYR A 475 0.10 -31.18 33.47
CA TYR A 475 -0.79 -31.26 34.64
C TYR A 475 -1.72 -32.48 34.68
N VAL A 476 -1.37 -33.56 33.98
CA VAL A 476 -2.23 -34.74 33.79
C VAL A 476 -2.80 -35.31 35.11
N PRO A 477 -2.00 -35.48 36.18
CA PRO A 477 -2.53 -36.01 37.45
C PRO A 477 -3.52 -35.08 38.17
N TYR A 478 -3.66 -33.83 37.73
CA TYR A 478 -4.43 -32.78 38.39
C TYR A 478 -5.78 -32.47 37.70
N TYR A 479 -6.09 -33.15 36.59
CA TYR A 479 -7.43 -33.09 36.00
C TYR A 479 -8.41 -33.95 36.80
N SER A 480 -9.51 -33.35 37.24
CA SER A 480 -10.62 -34.06 37.89
C SER A 480 -11.44 -34.89 36.89
N GLN A 481 -11.52 -34.40 35.64
CA GLN A 481 -12.23 -35.03 34.53
C GLN A 481 -11.33 -35.00 33.29
N PRO A 482 -10.46 -36.00 33.09
CA PRO A 482 -9.54 -36.04 31.97
C PRO A 482 -10.27 -36.27 30.64
N GLU A 483 -9.98 -35.45 29.64
CA GLU A 483 -10.50 -35.58 28.28
C GLU A 483 -9.53 -36.32 27.34
N VAL A 484 -10.08 -36.97 26.31
CA VAL A 484 -9.32 -37.59 25.22
C VAL A 484 -9.82 -36.99 23.91
N LEU A 485 -8.89 -36.56 23.05
CA LEU A 485 -9.24 -35.96 21.77
C LEU A 485 -9.74 -37.03 20.80
N SER A 486 -10.97 -36.89 20.30
CA SER A 486 -11.48 -37.77 19.25
C SER A 486 -10.97 -37.37 17.86
N LEU A 487 -10.98 -38.31 16.91
CA LEU A 487 -10.61 -38.05 15.52
C LEU A 487 -11.44 -36.92 14.89
N GLU A 488 -12.75 -36.95 15.08
CA GLU A 488 -13.65 -35.93 14.50
C GLU A 488 -13.35 -34.54 15.05
N LYS A 489 -13.10 -34.43 16.37
CA LYS A 489 -12.69 -33.14 16.96
C LYS A 489 -11.32 -32.72 16.42
N ALA A 490 -10.37 -33.64 16.28
CA ALA A 490 -9.05 -33.34 15.71
C ALA A 490 -9.14 -32.76 14.28
N LYS A 491 -9.98 -33.34 13.41
CA LYS A 491 -10.22 -32.81 12.05
C LYS A 491 -10.71 -31.37 12.06
N THR A 492 -11.71 -31.07 12.90
CA THR A 492 -12.24 -29.70 13.03
C THR A 492 -11.16 -28.73 13.50
N LEU A 493 -10.42 -29.10 14.54
CA LEU A 493 -9.35 -28.27 15.10
C LEU A 493 -8.22 -28.01 14.10
N LEU A 494 -7.74 -29.04 13.42
CA LEU A 494 -6.64 -28.92 12.46
C LEU A 494 -7.06 -28.09 11.25
N LYS A 495 -8.27 -28.31 10.71
CA LYS A 495 -8.81 -27.50 9.62
C LYS A 495 -8.86 -26.03 9.99
N LYS A 496 -9.35 -25.70 11.19
CA LYS A 496 -9.41 -24.33 11.67
C LYS A 496 -8.02 -23.74 11.95
N TYR A 497 -7.15 -24.49 12.62
CA TYR A 497 -5.80 -24.03 12.93
C TYR A 497 -5.01 -23.70 11.65
N PHE A 498 -5.03 -24.58 10.65
CA PHE A 498 -4.31 -24.40 9.39
C PHE A 498 -5.00 -23.44 8.41
N SER A 499 -6.20 -22.93 8.68
CA SER A 499 -6.75 -21.77 7.99
C SER A 499 -6.24 -20.44 8.59
N LEU A 500 -5.87 -20.45 9.88
CA LEU A 500 -5.36 -19.28 10.58
C LEU A 500 -3.84 -19.14 10.45
N ALA A 501 -3.09 -20.23 10.60
CA ALA A 501 -1.63 -20.26 10.46
C ALA A 501 -1.23 -20.84 9.10
N ASP A 502 -0.54 -20.05 8.29
CA ASP A 502 -0.13 -20.49 6.94
C ASP A 502 0.93 -21.58 7.03
N THR A 503 1.87 -21.44 7.98
CA THR A 503 2.86 -22.49 8.25
C THR A 503 3.20 -22.63 9.74
N VAL A 504 3.70 -23.81 10.12
CA VAL A 504 4.30 -24.08 11.43
C VAL A 504 5.57 -24.91 11.28
N ASP A 505 6.66 -24.52 11.94
CA ASP A 505 7.93 -25.28 11.88
C ASP A 505 7.82 -26.62 12.63
N LYS A 506 7.37 -26.60 13.89
CA LYS A 506 7.29 -27.81 14.74
C LYS A 506 5.88 -28.05 15.26
N PHE A 507 5.23 -29.10 14.77
CA PHE A 507 3.92 -29.53 15.27
C PHE A 507 4.08 -30.77 16.16
N SER A 508 3.89 -30.60 17.48
CA SER A 508 4.14 -31.67 18.45
C SER A 508 2.86 -32.33 18.92
N ILE A 509 2.88 -33.65 19.09
CA ILE A 509 1.80 -34.46 19.64
C ILE A 509 2.18 -34.81 21.08
N THR A 510 1.37 -34.34 22.03
CA THR A 510 1.67 -34.40 23.46
C THR A 510 0.39 -34.53 24.31
N GLY A 511 0.51 -34.32 25.61
CA GLY A 511 -0.56 -34.42 26.59
C GLY A 511 -0.07 -35.23 27.78
N GLY A 512 -0.83 -36.26 28.15
CA GLY A 512 -0.34 -37.36 28.98
C GLY A 512 0.49 -38.34 28.18
N GLU A 513 0.04 -39.59 28.07
CA GLU A 513 0.68 -40.58 27.20
C GLU A 513 -0.16 -40.73 25.92
N PRO A 514 0.29 -40.22 24.75
CA PRO A 514 -0.48 -40.28 23.52
C PRO A 514 -1.01 -41.66 23.14
N LEU A 515 -0.27 -42.73 23.47
CA LEU A 515 -0.69 -44.11 23.20
C LEU A 515 -1.87 -44.59 24.07
N THR A 516 -2.32 -43.80 25.05
CA THR A 516 -3.60 -44.06 25.75
C THR A 516 -4.82 -43.59 24.97
N ASN A 517 -4.63 -42.81 23.89
CA ASN A 517 -5.70 -42.45 22.97
C ASN A 517 -5.84 -43.55 21.91
N THR A 518 -6.95 -44.28 21.92
CA THR A 518 -7.23 -45.37 20.97
C THR A 518 -7.36 -44.89 19.53
N GLU A 519 -7.64 -43.60 19.31
CA GLU A 519 -7.71 -42.96 17.99
C GLU A 519 -6.41 -42.22 17.61
N ILE A 520 -5.29 -42.47 18.30
CA ILE A 520 -4.04 -41.76 18.02
C ILE A 520 -3.54 -41.97 16.59
N THR A 521 -3.59 -43.20 16.07
CA THR A 521 -3.12 -43.53 14.72
C THR A 521 -3.85 -42.71 13.64
N PRO A 522 -5.20 -42.70 13.56
CA PRO A 522 -5.88 -41.86 12.56
C PRO A 522 -5.72 -40.35 12.81
N ILE A 523 -5.51 -39.90 14.05
CA ILE A 523 -5.20 -38.48 14.33
C ILE A 523 -3.83 -38.11 13.74
N VAL A 524 -2.82 -38.97 13.88
CA VAL A 524 -1.49 -38.74 13.29
C VAL A 524 -1.57 -38.72 11.76
N GLU A 525 -2.33 -39.62 11.16
CA GLU A 525 -2.60 -39.62 9.71
C GLU A 525 -3.24 -38.28 9.26
N GLU A 526 -4.22 -37.77 10.03
CA GLU A 526 -4.87 -36.49 9.74
C GLU A 526 -3.87 -35.31 9.77
N ILE A 527 -2.96 -35.29 10.77
CA ILE A 527 -1.92 -34.25 10.87
C ILE A 527 -1.03 -34.25 9.62
N TYR A 528 -0.67 -35.42 9.09
CA TYR A 528 0.17 -35.51 7.89
C TYR A 528 -0.50 -35.00 6.62
N ARG A 529 -1.83 -34.85 6.58
CA ARG A 529 -2.51 -34.16 5.46
C ARG A 529 -2.08 -32.70 5.32
N TYR A 530 -1.63 -32.09 6.41
CA TYR A 530 -1.14 -30.71 6.46
C TYR A 530 0.39 -30.60 6.34
N LYS A 531 1.09 -31.66 5.91
CA LYS A 531 2.57 -31.70 5.79
C LYS A 531 3.20 -30.59 4.94
N ARG A 532 2.43 -29.96 4.04
CA ARG A 532 2.88 -28.81 3.24
C ARG A 532 2.99 -27.53 4.07
N GLN A 533 2.10 -27.38 5.05
CA GLN A 533 2.09 -26.24 5.98
C GLN A 533 3.00 -26.49 7.18
N ILE A 534 3.31 -27.75 7.50
CA ILE A 534 4.30 -28.11 8.53
C ILE A 534 5.70 -28.06 7.89
N THR A 535 6.44 -26.97 8.07
CA THR A 535 7.71 -26.74 7.35
C THR A 535 8.87 -27.58 7.90
N GLY A 536 8.94 -27.77 9.22
CA GLY A 536 9.94 -28.60 9.89
C GLY A 536 9.48 -30.04 10.14
N LYS A 537 9.03 -30.32 11.38
CA LYS A 537 8.78 -31.68 11.87
C LYS A 537 7.45 -31.84 12.61
N VAL A 538 6.82 -32.99 12.39
CA VAL A 538 5.82 -33.59 13.28
C VAL A 538 6.55 -34.35 14.37
N ILE A 539 6.38 -33.94 15.63
CA ILE A 539 7.12 -34.48 16.78
C ILE A 539 6.17 -35.33 17.62
N PHE A 540 6.38 -36.64 17.67
CA PHE A 540 5.62 -37.54 18.55
C PHE A 540 6.39 -37.78 19.85
N ILE A 541 5.77 -37.50 21.00
CA ILE A 541 6.41 -37.62 22.31
C ILE A 541 5.71 -38.69 23.14
N THR A 542 6.44 -39.73 23.56
CA THR A 542 5.93 -40.80 24.42
C THR A 542 6.78 -40.95 25.69
N ASN A 543 6.17 -41.45 26.76
CA ASN A 543 6.83 -41.84 28.01
C ASN A 543 7.38 -43.26 28.00
N GLY A 544 7.20 -44.01 26.90
CA GLY A 544 7.77 -45.34 26.73
C GLY A 544 7.18 -46.43 27.64
N THR A 545 5.97 -46.26 28.19
CA THR A 545 5.31 -47.32 28.97
C THR A 545 4.49 -48.29 28.11
N ILE A 546 4.06 -47.84 26.92
CA ILE A 546 3.18 -48.59 26.01
C ILE A 546 3.95 -48.91 24.73
N GLY A 547 3.74 -50.12 24.18
CA GLY A 547 4.32 -50.53 22.90
C GLY A 547 3.71 -49.77 21.72
N LEU A 548 4.53 -49.45 20.72
CA LEU A 548 4.05 -48.73 19.54
C LEU A 548 3.15 -49.61 18.66
N PRO A 549 1.96 -49.12 18.23
CA PRO A 549 1.16 -49.79 17.22
C PRO A 549 1.91 -49.91 15.89
N GLU A 550 1.78 -51.04 15.20
CA GLU A 550 2.43 -51.28 13.91
C GLU A 550 1.97 -50.24 12.87
N GLU A 551 0.68 -49.92 12.86
CA GLU A 551 0.09 -48.96 11.94
C GLU A 551 0.74 -47.58 12.07
N LEU A 552 1.09 -47.16 13.28
CA LEU A 552 1.73 -45.86 13.53
C LEU A 552 3.16 -45.82 12.98
N ILE A 553 3.90 -46.92 13.09
CA ILE A 553 5.23 -47.07 12.50
C ILE A 553 5.14 -46.98 10.97
N GLN A 554 4.16 -47.66 10.36
CA GLN A 554 3.94 -47.60 8.91
C GLN A 554 3.61 -46.18 8.43
N ILE A 555 2.91 -45.36 9.22
CA ILE A 555 2.67 -43.94 8.90
C ILE A 555 3.99 -43.17 8.90
N TRP A 556 4.82 -43.33 9.92
CA TRP A 556 6.11 -42.63 10.01
C TRP A 556 7.08 -43.01 8.90
N LYS A 557 7.08 -44.28 8.46
CA LYS A 557 7.87 -44.75 7.31
C LYS A 557 7.47 -44.10 5.98
N LYS A 558 6.21 -43.64 5.85
CA LYS A 558 5.75 -42.87 4.68
C LYS A 558 6.23 -41.41 4.71
N HIS A 559 6.61 -40.90 5.88
CA HIS A 559 6.96 -39.49 6.11
C HIS A 559 8.25 -39.30 6.96
N PRO A 560 9.35 -40.02 6.71
CA PRO A 560 10.55 -39.96 7.57
C PRO A 560 11.18 -38.56 7.59
N GLU A 561 11.09 -37.82 6.50
CA GLU A 561 11.59 -36.46 6.35
C GLU A 561 10.84 -35.44 7.21
N LYS A 562 9.59 -35.72 7.55
CA LYS A 562 8.75 -34.88 8.45
C LYS A 562 8.65 -35.43 9.86
N THR A 563 9.05 -36.67 10.11
CA THR A 563 8.89 -37.31 11.41
C THR A 563 10.06 -37.00 12.36
N LYS A 564 9.74 -36.77 13.63
CA LYS A 564 10.65 -36.90 14.77
C LYS A 564 9.93 -37.62 15.91
N ILE A 565 10.56 -38.62 16.50
CA ILE A 565 10.00 -39.42 17.59
C ILE A 565 10.87 -39.19 18.82
N ILE A 566 10.26 -38.87 19.95
CA ILE A 566 10.93 -38.68 21.23
C ILE A 566 10.37 -39.70 22.21
N ILE A 567 11.22 -40.63 22.63
CA ILE A 567 10.90 -41.64 23.63
C ILE A 567 11.60 -41.23 24.92
N ASN A 568 10.83 -40.88 25.95
CA ASN A 568 11.38 -40.57 27.26
C ASN A 568 11.47 -41.83 28.09
N ASP A 569 12.69 -42.30 28.34
CA ASP A 569 12.98 -43.38 29.27
C ASP A 569 13.26 -42.81 30.66
N TYR A 570 12.30 -42.99 31.58
CA TYR A 570 12.43 -42.51 32.95
C TYR A 570 13.19 -43.49 33.86
N GLY A 571 13.66 -44.63 33.36
CA GLY A 571 14.39 -45.63 34.13
C GLY A 571 13.56 -46.27 35.25
N ASN A 572 14.22 -47.02 36.13
CA ASN A 572 13.63 -47.63 37.34
C ASN A 572 12.35 -48.45 37.07
N GLY A 573 12.23 -49.05 35.88
CA GLY A 573 11.06 -49.83 35.48
C GLY A 573 9.80 -49.01 35.14
N LEU A 574 9.86 -47.67 35.16
CA LEU A 574 8.70 -46.82 34.81
C LEU A 574 8.38 -46.85 33.32
N SER A 575 9.42 -46.79 32.47
CA SER A 575 9.31 -46.74 31.01
C SER A 575 9.66 -48.10 30.37
N GLY A 576 9.00 -49.16 30.83
CA GLY A 576 9.36 -50.55 30.50
C GLY A 576 9.33 -50.95 29.01
N LYS A 577 8.83 -50.08 28.11
CA LYS A 577 8.80 -50.28 26.66
C LYS A 577 9.71 -49.32 25.89
N ALA A 578 10.43 -48.41 26.56
CA ALA A 578 11.21 -47.37 25.89
C ALA A 578 12.33 -47.95 25.01
N GLU A 579 13.21 -48.80 25.57
CA GLU A 579 14.29 -49.43 24.80
C GLU A 579 13.78 -50.36 23.70
N GLU A 580 12.72 -51.13 23.98
CA GLU A 580 12.08 -52.03 23.01
C GLU A 580 11.53 -51.24 21.81
N ASN A 581 10.79 -50.17 22.07
CA ASN A 581 10.26 -49.28 21.04
C ASN A 581 11.39 -48.60 20.25
N TYR A 582 12.46 -48.17 20.91
CA TYR A 582 13.61 -47.55 20.24
C TYR A 582 14.30 -48.54 19.28
N LYS A 583 14.60 -49.75 19.75
CA LYS A 583 15.21 -50.80 18.93
C LYS A 583 14.33 -51.15 17.72
N ARG A 584 13.03 -51.34 17.94
CA ARG A 584 12.07 -51.61 16.87
C ARG A 584 12.03 -50.48 15.83
N LEU A 585 12.06 -49.22 16.26
CA LEU A 585 12.11 -48.09 15.31
C LEU A 585 13.43 -48.06 14.53
N CYS A 586 14.57 -48.39 15.14
CA CYS A 586 15.84 -48.52 14.44
C CYS A 586 15.81 -49.65 13.39
N GLU A 587 15.27 -50.82 13.75
CA GLU A 587 15.11 -51.97 12.86
C GLU A 587 14.20 -51.65 11.66
N GLU A 588 13.17 -50.84 11.88
CA GLU A 588 12.24 -50.37 10.85
C GLU A 588 12.77 -49.19 10.01
N GLY A 589 14.02 -48.77 10.23
CA GLY A 589 14.69 -47.71 9.47
C GLY A 589 14.37 -46.28 9.92
N LEU A 590 13.80 -46.11 11.12
CA LEU A 590 13.43 -44.81 11.71
C LEU A 590 14.41 -44.34 12.82
N GLY A 591 15.60 -44.94 12.90
CA GLY A 591 16.58 -44.64 13.95
C GLY A 591 17.04 -43.18 13.95
N GLU A 592 17.28 -42.58 12.77
CA GLU A 592 17.71 -41.18 12.65
C GLU A 592 16.62 -40.18 13.05
N GLN A 593 15.35 -40.58 12.95
CA GLN A 593 14.20 -39.77 13.33
C GLN A 593 13.87 -39.91 14.82
N THR A 594 14.47 -40.87 15.51
CA THR A 594 14.11 -41.27 16.87
C THR A 594 15.18 -40.87 17.88
N LEU A 595 14.76 -40.17 18.94
CA LEU A 595 15.60 -39.81 20.06
C LEU A 595 15.12 -40.51 21.33
N LEU A 596 16.01 -41.31 21.93
CA LEU A 596 15.81 -41.90 23.25
C LEU A 596 16.38 -40.96 24.32
N TYR A 597 15.51 -40.36 25.13
CA TYR A 597 15.90 -39.50 26.26
C TYR A 597 15.97 -40.32 27.55
N THR A 598 17.18 -40.56 28.04
CA THR A 598 17.49 -41.18 29.33
C THR A 598 17.85 -40.11 30.37
N GLU A 599 18.26 -40.50 31.58
CA GLU A 599 18.79 -39.53 32.56
C GLU A 599 20.08 -38.84 32.09
N GLU A 600 20.89 -39.50 31.26
CA GLU A 600 22.21 -38.99 30.84
C GLU A 600 22.14 -37.80 29.87
N ASN A 601 21.07 -37.70 29.08
CA ASN A 601 20.90 -36.68 28.04
C ASN A 601 19.67 -35.77 28.26
N ARG A 602 19.05 -35.81 29.44
CA ARG A 602 17.87 -35.02 29.78
C ARG A 602 18.23 -33.75 30.56
N TYR A 603 17.59 -32.64 30.19
CA TYR A 603 17.81 -31.31 30.78
C TYR A 603 17.17 -31.06 32.17
N GLY A 604 16.65 -32.11 32.83
CA GLY A 604 15.90 -32.04 34.09
C GLY A 604 14.53 -31.36 34.00
N TRP A 605 13.61 -31.69 34.92
CA TRP A 605 12.26 -31.11 34.99
C TRP A 605 12.23 -29.83 35.84
N ILE A 606 11.20 -29.01 35.65
CA ILE A 606 10.99 -27.79 36.45
C ILE A 606 9.66 -27.87 37.19
N ASP A 607 9.61 -27.30 38.40
CA ASP A 607 8.36 -27.25 39.17
C ASP A 607 7.47 -26.09 38.69
N CYS A 608 6.39 -26.44 38.00
CA CYS A 608 5.42 -25.49 37.46
C CYS A 608 4.12 -25.44 38.28
N ARG A 609 4.06 -26.01 39.49
CA ARG A 609 2.81 -26.16 40.25
C ARG A 609 2.39 -24.93 41.04
N ALA A 610 3.27 -23.96 41.22
CA ALA A 610 2.93 -22.70 41.87
C ALA A 610 1.90 -21.93 41.03
N HIS A 611 0.87 -21.44 41.71
CA HIS A 611 -0.27 -20.73 41.11
C HIS A 611 -0.53 -19.38 41.78
N GLU A 612 0.32 -18.99 42.72
CA GLU A 612 0.31 -17.69 43.37
C GLU A 612 0.78 -16.61 42.40
N GLN A 613 0.16 -15.43 42.47
CA GLN A 613 0.64 -14.27 41.74
C GLN A 613 1.96 -13.83 42.37
N ILE A 614 2.99 -13.66 41.53
CA ILE A 614 4.33 -13.25 41.99
C ILE A 614 4.79 -11.93 41.35
N HIS A 615 4.15 -11.53 40.24
CA HIS A 615 4.39 -10.24 39.59
C HIS A 615 3.11 -9.41 39.61
N PHE A 616 3.21 -8.19 40.12
CA PHE A 616 2.05 -7.31 40.36
C PHE A 616 2.01 -6.07 39.48
N THR A 617 3.12 -5.74 38.81
CA THR A 617 3.21 -4.62 37.87
C THR A 617 3.41 -5.14 36.44
N GLU A 618 2.91 -4.39 35.46
CA GLU A 618 3.08 -4.75 34.04
C GLU A 618 4.55 -4.87 33.65
N GLU A 619 5.41 -3.95 34.10
CA GLU A 619 6.85 -4.00 33.87
C GLU A 619 7.48 -5.30 34.37
N ALA A 620 7.10 -5.77 35.56
CA ALA A 620 7.60 -7.02 36.12
C ALA A 620 7.09 -8.23 35.31
N ILE A 621 5.83 -8.21 34.89
CA ILE A 621 5.22 -9.28 34.07
C ILE A 621 5.90 -9.36 32.70
N VAL A 622 6.15 -8.22 32.04
CA VAL A 622 6.83 -8.15 30.74
C VAL A 622 8.29 -8.59 30.87
N LYS A 623 9.01 -8.15 31.92
CA LYS A 623 10.38 -8.59 32.19
C LYS A 623 10.44 -10.11 32.37
N GLN A 624 9.49 -10.67 33.12
CA GLN A 624 9.35 -12.11 33.28
C GLN A 624 9.05 -12.82 31.96
N ALA A 625 8.09 -12.33 31.19
CA ALA A 625 7.69 -12.94 29.92
C ALA A 625 8.86 -12.99 28.93
N ARG A 626 9.66 -11.90 28.84
CA ARG A 626 10.86 -11.82 27.99
C ARG A 626 11.94 -12.83 28.36
N SER A 627 12.06 -13.22 29.62
CA SER A 627 13.04 -14.23 30.05
C SER A 627 12.61 -15.67 29.76
N CYS A 628 11.31 -15.92 29.55
CA CYS A 628 10.76 -17.26 29.34
C CYS A 628 10.92 -17.72 27.89
N VAL A 629 11.58 -18.85 27.67
CA VAL A 629 11.78 -19.41 26.32
C VAL A 629 10.47 -19.65 25.57
N PHE A 630 9.41 -20.13 26.23
CA PHE A 630 8.11 -20.37 25.60
C PHE A 630 7.47 -19.09 25.04
N HIS A 631 7.56 -18.00 25.80
CA HIS A 631 6.97 -16.72 25.39
C HIS A 631 7.86 -16.00 24.37
N ARG A 632 9.18 -15.99 24.58
CA ARG A 632 10.15 -15.41 23.65
C ARG A 632 10.06 -16.05 22.27
N GLU A 633 9.92 -17.37 22.21
CA GLU A 633 9.82 -18.14 20.96
C GLU A 633 8.38 -18.32 20.46
N LYS A 634 7.39 -17.67 21.10
CA LYS A 634 5.96 -17.70 20.71
C LYS A 634 5.46 -19.11 20.41
N LYS A 635 5.67 -20.02 21.36
CA LYS A 635 5.17 -21.40 21.28
C LYS A 635 3.71 -21.44 21.69
N PHE A 636 2.91 -22.25 20.99
CA PHE A 636 1.49 -22.40 21.30
C PHE A 636 1.14 -23.82 21.74
N VAL A 637 0.00 -23.96 22.42
CA VAL A 637 -0.58 -25.24 22.78
C VAL A 637 -2.07 -25.26 22.41
N ILE A 638 -2.54 -26.40 21.91
CA ILE A 638 -3.96 -26.67 21.67
C ILE A 638 -4.42 -27.63 22.76
N GLY A 639 -5.33 -27.16 23.62
CA GLY A 639 -5.91 -27.92 24.73
C GLY A 639 -7.43 -27.76 24.76
N ARG A 640 -8.17 -28.86 24.87
CA ARG A 640 -9.66 -28.92 24.84
C ARG A 640 -10.34 -28.19 23.67
N GLY A 641 -9.60 -27.89 22.61
CA GLY A 641 -10.07 -27.19 21.42
C GLY A 641 -9.78 -25.69 21.38
N GLU A 642 -9.00 -25.19 22.34
CA GLU A 642 -8.55 -23.80 22.38
C GLU A 642 -7.04 -23.71 22.13
N LEU A 643 -6.62 -22.68 21.38
CA LEU A 643 -5.22 -22.31 21.17
C LEU A 643 -4.79 -21.30 22.25
N HIS A 644 -3.71 -21.63 22.96
CA HIS A 644 -3.15 -20.86 24.07
C HIS A 644 -1.65 -20.61 23.89
N THR A 645 -1.11 -19.57 24.54
CA THR A 645 0.32 -19.21 24.48
C THR A 645 1.25 -20.12 25.29
N CYS A 646 0.72 -20.96 26.18
CA CYS A 646 1.46 -22.06 26.82
C CYS A 646 0.51 -22.96 27.62
N THR A 647 0.99 -24.14 28.01
CA THR A 647 0.24 -25.11 28.83
C THR A 647 -0.20 -24.53 30.17
N ARG A 648 0.57 -23.61 30.76
CA ARG A 648 0.19 -22.93 32.01
C ARG A 648 -0.95 -21.94 31.82
N SER A 649 -0.99 -21.26 30.68
CA SER A 649 -2.10 -20.38 30.33
C SER A 649 -3.39 -21.18 30.23
N PHE A 650 -3.35 -22.24 29.41
CA PHE A 650 -4.45 -23.18 29.24
C PHE A 650 -4.96 -23.73 30.58
N TYR A 651 -4.07 -24.34 31.38
CA TYR A 651 -4.46 -25.00 32.62
C TYR A 651 -5.04 -24.02 33.66
N ARG A 652 -4.46 -22.82 33.80
CA ARG A 652 -4.93 -21.83 34.77
C ARG A 652 -6.29 -21.24 34.39
N MET A 653 -6.51 -20.97 33.11
CA MET A 653 -7.83 -20.53 32.62
C MET A 653 -8.87 -21.63 32.82
N LEU A 654 -8.53 -22.87 32.48
CA LEU A 654 -9.43 -24.02 32.66
C LEU A 654 -9.84 -24.22 34.13
N LYS A 655 -8.92 -24.02 35.07
CA LYS A 655 -9.19 -24.15 36.51
C LYS A 655 -9.78 -22.90 37.16
N GLY A 656 -9.98 -21.81 36.42
CA GLY A 656 -10.45 -20.53 36.96
C GLY A 656 -9.45 -19.86 37.92
N ILE A 657 -8.17 -20.23 37.85
CA ILE A 657 -7.09 -19.61 38.65
C ILE A 657 -6.81 -18.19 38.14
N ILE A 658 -6.90 -18.02 36.82
CA ILE A 658 -6.89 -16.71 36.16
C ILE A 658 -8.18 -16.55 35.36
N PRO A 659 -8.68 -15.32 35.16
CA PRO A 659 -9.83 -15.10 34.30
C PRO A 659 -9.53 -15.56 32.87
N ARG A 660 -10.57 -15.99 32.15
CA ARG A 660 -10.48 -16.21 30.70
C ARG A 660 -10.37 -14.83 30.03
N VAL A 661 -9.28 -14.61 29.31
CA VAL A 661 -9.03 -13.36 28.59
C VAL A 661 -9.21 -13.62 27.10
N GLU A 662 -10.25 -13.04 26.50
CA GLU A 662 -10.61 -13.34 25.11
C GLU A 662 -9.45 -13.11 24.15
N THR A 663 -8.67 -12.03 24.30
CA THR A 663 -7.53 -11.70 23.43
C THR A 663 -6.34 -12.65 23.57
N GLU A 664 -6.32 -13.52 24.59
CA GLU A 664 -5.23 -14.48 24.84
C GLU A 664 -5.57 -15.92 24.45
N VAL A 665 -6.76 -16.16 23.87
CA VAL A 665 -7.27 -17.50 23.52
C VAL A 665 -8.04 -17.50 22.20
N ILE A 666 -7.82 -18.50 21.36
CA ILE A 666 -8.65 -18.75 20.17
C ILE A 666 -9.39 -20.07 20.34
N ASP A 667 -10.72 -20.04 20.26
CA ASP A 667 -11.55 -21.25 20.29
C ASP A 667 -11.63 -21.83 18.87
N LEU A 668 -10.89 -22.92 18.64
CA LEU A 668 -10.81 -23.56 17.33
C LEU A 668 -12.04 -24.44 17.02
N CYS A 669 -12.99 -24.56 17.94
CA CYS A 669 -14.25 -25.27 17.72
C CYS A 669 -15.39 -24.34 17.29
N LYS A 670 -15.20 -23.02 17.37
CA LYS A 670 -16.21 -22.04 16.97
C LYS A 670 -15.95 -21.53 15.57
N ASP A 671 -17.05 -21.31 14.84
CA ASP A 671 -17.01 -20.59 13.59
C ASP A 671 -17.02 -19.08 13.85
N GLY A 672 -16.20 -18.37 13.11
CA GLY A 672 -16.01 -16.92 13.17
C GLY A 672 -15.36 -16.42 11.88
N PRO A 673 -15.39 -15.10 11.62
CA PRO A 673 -14.74 -14.53 10.44
C PRO A 673 -13.23 -14.79 10.47
N GLU A 674 -12.70 -15.47 9.44
CA GLU A 674 -11.27 -15.84 9.35
C GLU A 674 -10.34 -14.64 9.53
N LEU A 675 -10.71 -13.48 8.99
CA LEU A 675 -9.89 -12.26 9.07
C LEU A 675 -9.73 -11.77 10.52
N GLU A 676 -10.80 -11.80 11.32
CA GLU A 676 -10.79 -11.35 12.72
C GLU A 676 -9.97 -12.31 13.59
N GLU A 677 -10.10 -13.61 13.38
CA GLU A 677 -9.35 -14.62 14.13
C GLU A 677 -7.87 -14.66 13.74
N ARG A 678 -7.54 -14.37 12.47
CA ARG A 678 -6.15 -14.18 12.04
C ARG A 678 -5.54 -12.96 12.69
N GLU A 679 -6.26 -11.85 12.79
CA GLU A 679 -5.74 -10.68 13.52
C GLU A 679 -5.55 -10.98 15.01
N LYS A 680 -6.49 -11.69 15.62
CA LYS A 680 -6.35 -12.16 17.01
C LYS A 680 -5.12 -13.05 17.20
N LEU A 681 -4.83 -13.94 16.26
CA LEU A 681 -3.59 -14.72 16.29
C LEU A 681 -2.35 -13.82 16.19
N ARG A 682 -2.38 -12.79 15.35
CA ARG A 682 -1.29 -11.80 15.27
C ARG A 682 -1.13 -11.02 16.57
N GLU A 683 -2.22 -10.63 17.23
CA GLU A 683 -2.16 -10.00 18.55
C GLU A 683 -1.49 -10.91 19.57
N MET A 684 -1.84 -12.21 19.61
CA MET A 684 -1.19 -13.19 20.48
C MET A 684 0.31 -13.34 20.20
N ILE A 685 0.72 -13.25 18.92
CA ILE A 685 2.13 -13.27 18.52
C ILE A 685 2.85 -11.99 18.98
N ARG A 686 2.24 -10.82 18.78
CA ARG A 686 2.79 -9.50 19.13
C ARG A 686 2.80 -9.23 20.64
N ALA A 687 1.95 -9.91 21.42
CA ALA A 687 1.78 -9.69 22.85
C ALA A 687 3.11 -9.76 23.62
N LYS A 688 3.42 -8.73 24.44
CA LYS A 688 4.67 -8.66 25.23
C LYS A 688 4.67 -9.57 26.46
N CYS A 689 3.49 -9.96 26.92
CA CYS A 689 3.24 -10.90 28.00
C CYS A 689 1.81 -11.45 27.90
N THR A 690 1.46 -12.38 28.77
CA THR A 690 0.06 -12.81 28.98
C THR A 690 -0.29 -12.77 30.45
N THR A 691 -1.57 -12.84 30.78
CA THR A 691 -2.09 -12.86 32.15
C THR A 691 -1.43 -13.98 32.96
N SER A 692 -1.20 -15.14 32.34
CA SER A 692 -0.52 -16.27 32.98
C SER A 692 0.94 -15.99 33.36
N CYS A 693 1.62 -15.04 32.69
CA CYS A 693 3.00 -14.65 33.02
C CYS A 693 3.12 -14.05 34.43
N ALA A 694 2.07 -13.43 34.97
CA ALA A 694 2.08 -12.83 36.31
C ALA A 694 2.23 -13.86 37.45
N PHE A 695 1.93 -15.12 37.18
CA PHE A 695 1.87 -16.22 38.14
C PHE A 695 3.05 -17.19 37.99
N CYS A 696 4.11 -16.83 37.27
CA CYS A 696 5.07 -17.81 36.78
C CYS A 696 6.49 -17.24 36.73
N THR A 697 7.48 -18.05 37.10
CA THR A 697 8.93 -17.70 37.05
C THR A 697 9.59 -17.94 35.69
N GLY A 698 8.80 -18.36 34.69
CA GLY A 698 9.26 -18.64 33.33
C GLY A 698 9.98 -19.98 33.20
N LEU A 699 10.24 -20.39 31.96
CA LEU A 699 11.22 -21.44 31.65
C LEU A 699 12.52 -20.73 31.27
N THR A 700 13.45 -20.66 32.22
CA THR A 700 14.76 -19.99 32.08
C THR A 700 15.88 -20.97 32.44
N ASP A 701 17.12 -20.66 32.05
CA ASP A 701 18.27 -21.53 32.33
C ASP A 701 18.63 -21.59 33.82
N HIS A 702 18.15 -20.63 34.62
CA HIS A 702 18.45 -20.53 36.05
C HIS A 702 17.42 -21.24 36.95
N VAL A 703 16.39 -21.88 36.38
CA VAL A 703 15.37 -22.56 37.17
C VAL A 703 15.92 -23.88 37.72
N LYS A 704 15.73 -24.10 39.04
CA LYS A 704 16.08 -25.35 39.71
C LYS A 704 15.48 -26.55 38.98
N LYS A 705 16.36 -27.50 38.65
CA LYS A 705 16.00 -28.75 37.99
C LYS A 705 15.66 -29.83 39.03
N TYR A 706 14.70 -30.66 38.67
CA TYR A 706 14.24 -31.81 39.45
C TYR A 706 14.37 -33.10 38.63
N PRO A 707 14.53 -34.26 39.30
CA PRO A 707 14.44 -35.55 38.64
C PRO A 707 13.12 -35.67 37.86
N ALA A 708 13.20 -36.29 36.68
CA ALA A 708 12.03 -36.49 35.85
C ALA A 708 11.14 -37.59 36.43
N ALA A 709 9.84 -37.50 36.15
CA ALA A 709 8.87 -38.56 36.42
C ALA A 709 8.82 -39.10 37.86
N GLU A 710 9.18 -38.30 38.87
CA GLU A 710 8.87 -38.61 40.26
C GLU A 710 7.35 -38.79 40.42
N GLN A 711 6.90 -39.95 40.87
CA GLN A 711 5.47 -40.28 40.96
C GLN A 711 4.82 -39.67 42.22
N MET A 712 3.55 -39.31 42.14
CA MET A 712 2.76 -38.94 43.33
C MET A 712 2.64 -40.15 44.27
N LYS A 713 2.82 -39.90 45.57
CA LYS A 713 2.63 -40.89 46.63
C LYS A 713 1.16 -41.13 46.91
#